data_AF-A0A814QKB0-F1
#
_entry.id   AF-A0A814QKB0-F1
#
_cell.length_a   1.000
_cell.length_b   1.000
_cell.length_c   1.000
_cell.angle_alpha   90.00
_cell.angle_beta   90.00
_cell.angle_gamma   90.00
#
_symmetry.space_group_name_H-M   'P 1'
#
loop_
_entity.id
_entity.type
_entity.pdbx_description
1 polymer ?
#
loop_
_entity_poly.entity_id
_entity_poly.type
_entity_poly.pdbx_seq_one_letter_code
_entity_poly.pdbx_strand_id
1 'polypeptide(L)'
;MMIWTPVEYSELFGSNTENLTIPKMFFQNTSNVAFWRFQVFYNFSSEIIVGTFDIEINKPPTNGTCSIQPQNGTIMTLFTINCSDWYDRDGIKQMTIYNSKFAVLATTTDATAQLRLPIGLDQDLHIHIQDAFDCIAEFTLSSIFVLPDLETPNDTFHRLFPFLANNTDRNVITQIITSLSELLNTMNDVINQQAALYDILLMDISVTPLITTNSSNPFEENVFNRSIITELNEHASFREALLVFLNNQSTTTINDLQFQSSILSSLTTATNELTRKSSILASTKCQQLAEHLNRLSKQLPVESVRLTATHLAECSINALTASHAPLLSRMKILDLDMARTDEVLDQCRQTGECDWMDSMATREEGNSHIQRELSNAIFEQTVNIISLLTSSLTTHLNIDQAIEINSSSVYFSLENVLFSSTFKHLKGRNISEFQSESINLTEPIYIRKIIHPLAFSNQSSLTSNTNLSRMFSLSIINRNGSTVNVFINGNDSFEFFILRDPNMPGPSRGLQNALLVNRRKLLFNYHSVDLIKSDTNLTYSIHLEISPLNRNLSYVLIYKFNERPQVEEFDGMKILCYQDLRSNKNYTHFIDNTQTLDHQSIVYGIRELTVTQMDQFCSNQTYSSEDLLLFDTPVVFSDNYELLIYQAGCFYLDDNNNWQSNGLIVGPSTTFYETQCFTTVIE
;
A
#
# COMPACT_ATOMS: atom_id res chain seq x y z
N MET A 1 -19.55 -26.60 42.86
CA MET A 1 -18.57 -25.94 43.75
C MET A 1 -17.72 -25.06 42.85
N MET A 2 -17.93 -23.75 42.84
CA MET A 2 -17.13 -22.84 42.00
C MET A 2 -15.76 -22.70 42.65
N ILE A 3 -14.71 -23.07 41.91
CA ILE A 3 -13.32 -22.92 42.33
C ILE A 3 -12.87 -21.57 41.79
N TRP A 4 -12.47 -20.67 42.70
CA TRP A 4 -11.96 -19.35 42.36
C TRP A 4 -10.46 -19.44 42.15
N THR A 5 -9.98 -19.13 40.96
CA THR A 5 -8.55 -19.04 40.64
C THR A 5 -8.13 -17.57 40.65
N PRO A 6 -7.25 -17.12 41.56
CA PRO A 6 -6.68 -15.79 41.47
C PRO A 6 -5.74 -15.71 40.26
N VAL A 7 -5.93 -14.71 39.41
CA VAL A 7 -5.00 -14.42 38.30
C VAL A 7 -4.11 -13.25 38.72
N GLU A 8 -2.80 -13.42 38.58
CA GLU A 8 -1.84 -12.35 38.81
C GLU A 8 -2.07 -11.20 37.82
N TYR A 9 -2.01 -9.98 38.32
CA TYR A 9 -2.40 -8.74 37.62
C TYR A 9 -1.62 -8.43 36.32
N SER A 10 -0.57 -9.17 35.99
CA SER A 10 0.30 -8.90 34.84
C SER A 10 -0.37 -9.06 33.47
N GLU A 11 -1.55 -9.69 33.41
CA GLU A 11 -2.29 -9.90 32.15
C GLU A 11 -3.40 -8.87 31.92
N LEU A 12 -3.62 -7.91 32.83
CA LEU A 12 -4.68 -6.90 32.72
C LEU A 12 -4.09 -5.52 32.44
N PHE A 13 -4.61 -4.83 31.42
CA PHE A 13 -4.15 -3.48 31.06
C PHE A 13 -5.11 -2.41 31.59
N GLY A 14 -4.58 -1.26 31.98
CA GLY A 14 -5.39 -0.13 32.44
C GLY A 14 -5.95 -0.25 33.87
N SER A 15 -5.33 -1.07 34.74
CA SER A 15 -5.76 -1.29 36.14
C SER A 15 -5.81 -0.03 37.01
N ASN A 16 -5.12 1.04 36.61
CA ASN A 16 -5.12 2.36 37.27
C ASN A 16 -5.74 3.46 36.40
N THR A 17 -6.53 3.10 35.38
CA THR A 17 -7.18 4.05 34.47
C THR A 17 -8.69 3.89 34.50
N GLU A 18 -9.42 4.81 33.86
CA GLU A 18 -10.89 4.73 33.74
C GLU A 18 -11.36 3.50 32.95
N ASN A 19 -10.50 2.93 32.10
CA ASN A 19 -10.82 1.77 31.27
C ASN A 19 -9.96 0.57 31.67
N LEU A 20 -10.61 -0.55 32.00
CA LEU A 20 -9.94 -1.83 32.19
C LEU A 20 -10.00 -2.64 30.90
N THR A 21 -8.87 -3.16 30.45
CA THR A 21 -8.79 -4.05 29.28
C THR A 21 -8.32 -5.42 29.70
N ILE A 22 -9.09 -6.43 29.30
CA ILE A 22 -8.77 -7.84 29.50
C ILE A 22 -8.44 -8.41 28.12
N PRO A 23 -7.17 -8.77 27.84
CA PRO A 23 -6.78 -9.24 26.52
C PRO A 23 -7.42 -10.59 26.23
N LYS A 24 -7.76 -10.86 24.96
CA LYS A 24 -8.32 -12.15 24.52
C LYS A 24 -7.49 -13.34 24.98
N MET A 25 -6.16 -13.20 24.99
CA MET A 25 -5.22 -14.23 25.45
C MET A 25 -5.47 -14.69 26.89
N PHE A 26 -5.91 -13.79 27.79
CA PHE A 26 -6.27 -14.11 29.17
C PHE A 26 -7.33 -15.23 29.19
N PHE A 27 -8.40 -15.06 28.41
CA PHE A 27 -9.49 -16.03 28.31
C PHE A 27 -9.10 -17.29 27.53
N GLN A 28 -8.18 -17.20 26.56
CA GLN A 28 -7.68 -18.37 25.83
C GLN A 28 -6.81 -19.28 26.70
N ASN A 29 -5.94 -18.69 27.52
CA ASN A 29 -5.09 -19.42 28.48
C ASN A 29 -5.90 -20.11 29.57
N THR A 30 -7.12 -19.64 29.80
CA THR A 30 -8.02 -20.11 30.86
C THR A 30 -9.36 -20.60 30.28
N SER A 31 -9.29 -21.17 29.07
CA SER A 31 -10.46 -21.59 28.28
C SER A 31 -11.36 -22.64 28.95
N ASN A 32 -10.88 -23.29 30.02
CA ASN A 32 -11.65 -24.20 30.86
C ASN A 32 -12.57 -23.49 31.88
N VAL A 33 -12.43 -22.18 32.07
CA VAL A 33 -13.20 -21.39 33.04
C VAL A 33 -14.24 -20.54 32.31
N ALA A 34 -15.52 -20.89 32.50
CA ALA A 34 -16.64 -20.18 31.87
C ALA A 34 -17.11 -18.95 32.65
N PHE A 35 -16.86 -18.88 33.96
CA PHE A 35 -17.36 -17.82 34.82
C PHE A 35 -16.23 -17.12 35.55
N TRP A 36 -16.21 -15.80 35.44
CA TRP A 36 -15.24 -14.92 36.06
C TRP A 36 -15.94 -13.93 36.97
N ARG A 37 -15.37 -13.67 38.14
CA ARG A 37 -15.74 -12.53 38.98
C ARG A 37 -14.52 -11.67 39.16
N PHE A 38 -14.63 -10.43 38.75
CA PHE A 38 -13.62 -9.42 39.00
C PHE A 38 -14.03 -8.61 40.22
N GLN A 39 -13.04 -8.34 41.08
CA GLN A 39 -13.20 -7.45 42.21
C GLN A 39 -12.35 -6.20 41.96
N VAL A 40 -12.99 -5.04 41.99
CA VAL A 40 -12.33 -3.75 41.82
C VAL A 40 -12.30 -3.06 43.16
N PHE A 41 -11.11 -2.66 43.59
CA PHE A 41 -10.88 -1.96 44.85
C PHE A 41 -10.64 -0.49 44.56
N TYR A 42 -11.59 0.37 44.91
CA TYR A 42 -11.46 1.82 44.85
C TYR A 42 -10.89 2.31 46.17
N ASN A 43 -9.66 2.80 46.13
CA ASN A 43 -8.97 3.30 47.31
C ASN A 43 -9.14 4.82 47.42
N PHE A 44 -9.98 5.28 48.34
CA PHE A 44 -10.15 6.69 48.67
C PHE A 44 -9.35 7.02 49.94
N SER A 45 -9.06 8.31 50.15
CA SER A 45 -8.26 8.78 51.29
C SER A 45 -8.85 8.42 52.66
N SER A 46 -10.14 8.10 52.74
CA SER A 46 -10.85 7.72 53.97
C SER A 46 -11.42 6.30 53.98
N GLU A 47 -11.51 5.61 52.84
CA GLU A 47 -12.17 4.30 52.74
C GLU A 47 -11.73 3.51 51.51
N ILE A 48 -11.92 2.18 51.57
CA ILE A 48 -11.78 1.30 50.42
C ILE A 48 -13.18 0.81 50.06
N ILE A 49 -13.64 1.13 48.85
CA ILE A 49 -14.89 0.61 48.30
C ILE A 49 -14.56 -0.57 47.40
N VAL A 50 -15.30 -1.68 47.55
CA VAL A 50 -15.13 -2.87 46.69
C VAL A 50 -16.33 -2.99 45.77
N GLY A 51 -16.09 -2.90 44.46
CA GLY A 51 -17.05 -3.25 43.43
C GLY A 51 -16.79 -4.66 42.92
N THR A 52 -17.83 -5.34 42.46
CA THR A 52 -17.69 -6.64 41.78
C THR A 52 -18.48 -6.66 40.49
N PHE A 53 -17.92 -7.27 39.45
CA PHE A 53 -18.65 -7.59 38.23
C PHE A 53 -18.33 -9.00 37.79
N ASP A 54 -19.32 -9.63 37.15
CA ASP A 54 -19.25 -11.01 36.70
C ASP A 54 -19.20 -11.04 35.17
N ILE A 55 -18.35 -11.90 34.62
CA ILE A 55 -18.28 -12.19 33.19
C ILE A 55 -18.55 -13.68 33.01
N GLU A 56 -19.53 -14.01 32.17
CA GLU A 56 -19.72 -15.36 31.63
C GLU A 56 -19.16 -15.37 30.20
N ILE A 57 -18.24 -16.29 29.93
CA ILE A 57 -17.69 -16.49 28.60
C ILE A 57 -18.74 -17.22 27.78
N ASN A 58 -19.36 -16.47 26.87
CA ASN A 58 -20.33 -17.02 25.95
C ASN A 58 -19.70 -18.09 25.05
N LYS A 59 -20.50 -19.10 24.68
CA LYS A 59 -20.07 -20.21 23.82
C LYS A 59 -20.73 -20.09 22.46
N PRO A 60 -20.07 -20.51 21.38
CA PRO A 60 -20.68 -20.46 20.07
C PRO A 60 -21.84 -21.46 19.96
N PRO A 61 -22.81 -21.21 19.06
CA PRO A 61 -23.82 -22.18 18.68
C PRO A 61 -23.22 -23.54 18.31
N THR A 62 -23.95 -24.63 18.58
CA THR A 62 -23.45 -26.00 18.34
C THR A 62 -24.48 -26.90 17.65
N ASN A 63 -24.03 -28.08 17.22
CA ASN A 63 -24.81 -29.21 16.68
C ASN A 63 -25.54 -29.00 15.33
N GLY A 64 -25.48 -27.80 14.76
CA GLY A 64 -26.12 -27.53 13.48
C GLY A 64 -25.30 -27.89 12.26
N THR A 65 -25.97 -27.94 11.12
CA THR A 65 -25.35 -28.14 9.80
C THR A 65 -26.01 -27.24 8.77
N CYS A 66 -25.28 -26.89 7.72
CA CYS A 66 -25.81 -26.14 6.59
C CYS A 66 -25.72 -26.95 5.30
N SER A 67 -26.67 -26.73 4.40
CA SER A 67 -26.72 -27.34 3.07
C SER A 67 -27.18 -26.31 2.04
N ILE A 68 -26.82 -26.53 0.77
CA ILE A 68 -27.18 -25.65 -0.35
C ILE A 68 -27.73 -26.45 -1.53
N GLN A 69 -28.77 -25.93 -2.18
CA GLN A 69 -29.31 -26.49 -3.41
C GLN A 69 -29.79 -25.39 -4.38
N PRO A 70 -29.50 -25.49 -5.70
CA PRO A 70 -28.65 -26.49 -6.36
C PRO A 70 -27.14 -26.24 -6.09
N GLN A 71 -26.27 -27.20 -6.42
CA GLN A 71 -24.81 -26.98 -6.36
C GLN A 71 -24.27 -26.27 -7.61
N ASN A 72 -25.01 -26.34 -8.72
CA ASN A 72 -24.63 -25.74 -9.99
C ASN A 72 -25.74 -24.79 -10.45
N GLY A 73 -25.35 -23.63 -10.98
CA GLY A 73 -26.28 -22.65 -11.52
C GLY A 73 -25.60 -21.55 -12.32
N THR A 74 -26.39 -20.53 -12.62
CA THR A 74 -25.94 -19.26 -13.20
C THR A 74 -26.17 -18.11 -12.22
N ILE A 75 -25.72 -16.90 -12.54
CA ILE A 75 -25.95 -15.69 -11.72
C ILE A 75 -27.44 -15.49 -11.38
N MET A 76 -28.35 -15.87 -12.28
CA MET A 76 -29.80 -15.76 -12.05
C MET A 76 -30.43 -16.93 -11.30
N THR A 77 -29.68 -18.01 -11.06
CA THR A 77 -30.15 -19.17 -10.32
C THR A 77 -30.35 -18.81 -8.84
N LEU A 78 -31.49 -19.20 -8.29
CA LEU A 78 -31.80 -19.00 -6.88
C LEU A 78 -31.29 -20.20 -6.09
N PHE A 79 -30.28 -19.97 -5.25
CA PHE A 79 -29.72 -20.95 -4.35
C PHE A 79 -30.46 -20.87 -3.01
N THR A 80 -30.86 -22.03 -2.50
CA THR A 80 -31.46 -22.14 -1.17
C THR A 80 -30.42 -22.72 -0.22
N ILE A 81 -30.00 -21.92 0.76
CA ILE A 81 -29.19 -22.37 1.88
C ILE A 81 -30.12 -22.69 3.05
N ASN A 82 -29.98 -23.87 3.62
CA ASN A 82 -30.73 -24.31 4.78
C ASN A 82 -29.76 -24.73 5.89
N CYS A 83 -29.82 -24.02 7.01
CA CYS A 83 -29.04 -24.28 8.21
C CYS A 83 -29.97 -24.74 9.33
N SER A 84 -29.96 -26.03 9.62
CA SER A 84 -30.82 -26.64 10.63
C SER A 84 -30.02 -27.11 11.84
N ASP A 85 -30.74 -27.38 12.94
CA ASP A 85 -30.23 -28.05 14.15
C ASP A 85 -29.19 -27.26 14.95
N TRP A 86 -28.97 -25.98 14.60
CA TRP A 86 -28.17 -25.06 15.41
C TRP A 86 -28.87 -24.78 16.74
N TYR A 87 -28.17 -25.06 17.83
CA TYR A 87 -28.66 -24.81 19.18
C TYR A 87 -27.71 -23.87 19.92
N ASP A 88 -28.31 -22.86 20.52
CA ASP A 88 -27.70 -22.02 21.53
C ASP A 88 -28.70 -21.79 22.67
N ARG A 89 -28.22 -21.68 23.91
CA ARG A 89 -29.07 -21.48 25.09
C ARG A 89 -29.75 -20.10 25.06
N ASP A 90 -29.05 -19.12 24.53
CA ASP A 90 -29.49 -17.72 24.49
C ASP A 90 -30.24 -17.40 23.19
N GLY A 91 -30.28 -18.37 22.28
CA GLY A 91 -30.99 -18.32 21.01
C GLY A 91 -30.12 -17.82 19.87
N ILE A 92 -30.50 -18.23 18.66
CA ILE A 92 -29.83 -17.78 17.43
C ILE A 92 -30.39 -16.41 17.05
N LYS A 93 -29.51 -15.43 16.93
CA LYS A 93 -29.84 -14.06 16.52
C LYS A 93 -30.04 -13.99 15.02
N GLN A 94 -29.05 -14.45 14.25
CA GLN A 94 -29.04 -14.37 12.79
C GLN A 94 -27.99 -15.29 12.16
N MET A 95 -28.13 -15.48 10.86
CA MET A 95 -27.16 -16.09 9.98
C MET A 95 -26.66 -15.05 8.98
N THR A 96 -25.34 -14.98 8.78
CA THR A 96 -24.71 -14.17 7.75
C THR A 96 -23.89 -15.05 6.82
N ILE A 97 -24.08 -14.87 5.51
CA ILE A 97 -23.42 -15.65 4.46
C ILE A 97 -22.38 -14.78 3.78
N TYR A 98 -21.16 -15.28 3.66
CA TYR A 98 -20.03 -14.65 3.02
C TYR A 98 -19.50 -15.49 1.87
N ASN A 99 -18.91 -14.86 0.87
CA ASN A 99 -18.04 -15.57 -0.08
C ASN A 99 -16.61 -15.72 0.48
N SER A 100 -15.74 -16.37 -0.29
CA SER A 100 -14.32 -16.58 0.04
C SER A 100 -13.49 -15.29 0.20
N LYS A 101 -13.98 -14.16 -0.32
CA LYS A 101 -13.38 -12.82 -0.16
C LYS A 101 -13.98 -12.05 1.02
N PHE A 102 -14.77 -12.70 1.88
CA PHE A 102 -15.50 -12.10 2.99
C PHE A 102 -16.48 -10.98 2.58
N ALA A 103 -16.92 -10.96 1.32
CA ALA A 103 -18.04 -10.12 0.91
C ALA A 103 -19.34 -10.73 1.45
N VAL A 104 -20.10 -9.93 2.20
CA VAL A 104 -21.41 -10.35 2.73
C VAL A 104 -22.37 -10.51 1.54
N LEU A 105 -23.02 -11.66 1.43
CA LEU A 105 -24.01 -11.97 0.38
C LEU A 105 -25.46 -11.85 0.88
N ALA A 106 -25.71 -12.25 2.13
CA ALA A 106 -27.02 -12.16 2.75
C ALA A 106 -26.91 -12.24 4.28
N THR A 107 -27.83 -11.58 4.97
CA THR A 107 -28.07 -11.73 6.40
C THR A 107 -29.55 -12.03 6.63
N THR A 108 -29.87 -13.06 7.40
CA THR A 108 -31.25 -13.46 7.69
C THR A 108 -31.40 -13.96 9.13
N THR A 109 -32.58 -13.81 9.69
CA THR A 109 -32.96 -14.41 10.99
C THR A 109 -33.55 -15.81 10.81
N ASP A 110 -33.88 -16.19 9.58
CA ASP A 110 -34.48 -17.48 9.26
C ASP A 110 -33.40 -18.56 9.07
N ALA A 111 -33.75 -19.80 9.39
CA ALA A 111 -32.90 -20.98 9.14
C ALA A 111 -32.63 -21.21 7.65
N THR A 112 -33.45 -20.62 6.77
CA THR A 112 -33.34 -20.73 5.32
C THR A 112 -33.10 -19.37 4.68
N ALA A 113 -32.13 -19.31 3.76
CA ALA A 113 -31.87 -18.13 2.93
C ALA A 113 -31.99 -18.48 1.46
N GLN A 114 -32.62 -17.61 0.68
CA GLN A 114 -32.61 -17.68 -0.77
C GLN A 114 -31.78 -16.53 -1.33
N LEU A 115 -30.76 -16.87 -2.12
CA LEU A 115 -29.86 -15.87 -2.69
C LEU A 115 -29.35 -16.28 -4.07
N ARG A 116 -28.97 -15.27 -4.85
CA ARG A 116 -28.15 -15.40 -6.05
C ARG A 116 -26.69 -15.27 -5.65
N LEU A 117 -25.87 -16.16 -6.17
CA LEU A 117 -24.44 -16.20 -5.89
C LEU A 117 -23.66 -15.52 -7.02
N PRO A 118 -22.50 -14.92 -6.70
CA PRO A 118 -21.61 -14.38 -7.72
C PRO A 118 -21.04 -15.50 -8.60
N ILE A 119 -20.36 -15.15 -9.68
CA ILE A 119 -19.75 -16.12 -10.60
C ILE A 119 -18.52 -16.80 -9.97
N GLY A 120 -18.32 -18.09 -10.22
CA GLY A 120 -17.14 -18.81 -9.75
C GLY A 120 -17.25 -20.33 -9.93
N LEU A 121 -16.13 -20.95 -10.31
CA LEU A 121 -16.06 -22.37 -10.65
C LEU A 121 -15.82 -23.29 -9.44
N ASP A 122 -15.50 -22.77 -8.27
CA ASP A 122 -15.40 -23.55 -7.03
C ASP A 122 -15.52 -22.58 -5.85
N GLN A 123 -16.74 -22.13 -5.57
CA GLN A 123 -16.95 -21.14 -4.53
C GLN A 123 -17.09 -21.79 -3.16
N ASP A 124 -16.28 -21.29 -2.24
CA ASP A 124 -16.46 -21.50 -0.81
C ASP A 124 -17.36 -20.40 -0.24
N LEU A 125 -18.43 -20.82 0.43
CA LEU A 125 -19.30 -19.95 1.20
C LEU A 125 -19.07 -20.18 2.69
N HIS A 126 -18.82 -19.10 3.41
CA HIS A 126 -18.68 -19.12 4.86
C HIS A 126 -20.01 -18.65 5.47
N ILE A 127 -20.57 -19.47 6.34
CA ILE A 127 -21.82 -19.18 7.02
C ILE A 127 -21.51 -18.94 8.50
N HIS A 128 -21.77 -17.73 8.96
CA HIS A 128 -21.67 -17.36 10.36
C HIS A 128 -23.05 -17.47 11.00
N ILE A 129 -23.19 -18.41 11.94
CA ILE A 129 -24.37 -18.53 12.79
C ILE A 129 -24.07 -17.80 14.09
N GLN A 130 -24.83 -16.74 14.32
CA GLN A 130 -24.60 -15.82 15.42
C GLN A 130 -25.69 -15.95 16.48
N ASP A 131 -25.30 -16.02 17.74
CA ASP A 131 -26.23 -16.02 18.88
C ASP A 131 -26.63 -14.60 19.33
N ALA A 132 -27.48 -14.53 20.36
CA ALA A 132 -27.96 -13.28 20.94
C ALA A 132 -26.87 -12.38 21.56
N PHE A 133 -25.71 -12.93 21.89
CA PHE A 133 -24.55 -12.23 22.47
C PHE A 133 -23.37 -12.14 21.49
N ASP A 134 -23.65 -12.27 20.19
CA ASP A 134 -22.71 -12.11 19.08
C ASP A 134 -21.58 -13.15 19.00
N CYS A 135 -21.66 -14.30 19.70
CA CYS A 135 -20.73 -15.40 19.46
C CYS A 135 -21.08 -16.12 18.15
N ILE A 136 -20.04 -16.55 17.43
CA ILE A 136 -20.16 -17.03 16.05
C ILE A 136 -19.72 -18.48 15.98
N ALA A 137 -20.55 -19.32 15.39
CA ALA A 137 -20.16 -20.60 14.82
C ALA A 137 -19.99 -20.45 13.31
N GLU A 138 -18.85 -20.87 12.78
CA GLU A 138 -18.56 -20.85 11.35
C GLU A 138 -18.81 -22.22 10.73
N PHE A 139 -19.48 -22.24 9.57
CA PHE A 139 -19.69 -23.42 8.76
C PHE A 139 -19.34 -23.12 7.30
N THR A 140 -18.53 -23.96 6.68
CA THR A 140 -18.09 -23.77 5.29
C THR A 140 -18.84 -24.71 4.35
N LEU A 141 -19.37 -24.16 3.26
CA LEU A 141 -19.88 -24.91 2.11
C LEU A 141 -18.89 -24.75 0.95
N SER A 142 -18.49 -25.84 0.32
CA SER A 142 -17.57 -25.82 -0.83
C SER A 142 -18.21 -26.43 -2.08
N SER A 143 -17.55 -26.31 -3.23
CA SER A 143 -17.95 -26.97 -4.48
C SER A 143 -19.26 -26.46 -5.09
N ILE A 144 -19.45 -25.14 -5.06
CA ILE A 144 -20.58 -24.47 -5.71
C ILE A 144 -20.11 -23.84 -7.03
N PHE A 145 -20.78 -24.20 -8.11
CA PHE A 145 -20.43 -23.78 -9.47
C PHE A 145 -21.46 -22.78 -9.98
N VAL A 146 -21.03 -21.54 -10.22
CA VAL A 146 -21.86 -20.48 -10.78
C VAL A 146 -21.22 -19.98 -12.06
N LEU A 147 -21.95 -20.12 -13.16
CA LEU A 147 -21.51 -19.71 -14.50
C LEU A 147 -22.18 -18.38 -14.92
N PRO A 148 -21.63 -17.67 -15.92
CA PRO A 148 -22.33 -16.55 -16.52
C PRO A 148 -23.65 -17.05 -17.15
N ASP A 149 -24.63 -16.15 -17.24
CA ASP A 149 -25.93 -16.49 -17.83
C ASP A 149 -25.87 -16.73 -19.34
N LEU A 150 -24.89 -16.12 -20.02
CA LEU A 150 -24.72 -16.14 -21.48
C LEU A 150 -23.29 -16.52 -21.86
N GLU A 151 -23.08 -16.86 -23.13
CA GLU A 151 -21.78 -17.31 -23.65
C GLU A 151 -20.67 -16.26 -23.48
N THR A 152 -21.00 -14.97 -23.55
CA THR A 152 -20.04 -13.89 -23.31
C THR A 152 -20.31 -13.13 -22.01
N PRO A 153 -19.26 -12.73 -21.27
CA PRO A 153 -19.40 -11.87 -20.10
C PRO A 153 -20.06 -10.50 -20.38
N ASN A 154 -19.79 -9.88 -21.53
CA ASN A 154 -20.41 -8.58 -21.91
C ASN A 154 -21.91 -8.72 -22.11
N ASP A 155 -22.37 -9.78 -22.80
CA ASP A 155 -23.81 -10.04 -22.96
C ASP A 155 -24.48 -10.27 -21.61
N THR A 156 -23.78 -10.94 -20.69
CA THR A 156 -24.26 -11.15 -19.31
C THR A 156 -24.47 -9.80 -18.60
N PHE A 157 -23.53 -8.85 -18.73
CA PHE A 157 -23.70 -7.50 -18.17
C PHE A 157 -24.90 -6.78 -18.80
N HIS A 158 -25.00 -6.74 -20.13
CA HIS A 158 -26.09 -6.07 -20.84
C HIS A 158 -27.47 -6.63 -20.51
N ARG A 159 -27.57 -7.92 -20.17
CA ARG A 159 -28.81 -8.54 -19.70
C ARG A 159 -29.15 -8.19 -18.27
N LEU A 160 -28.16 -8.20 -17.37
CA LEU A 160 -28.38 -8.07 -15.94
C LEU A 160 -28.49 -6.62 -15.48
N PHE A 161 -27.81 -5.67 -16.13
CA PHE A 161 -27.87 -4.26 -15.73
C PHE A 161 -29.29 -3.67 -15.82
N PRO A 162 -30.08 -3.90 -16.89
CA PRO A 162 -31.49 -3.47 -16.93
C PRO A 162 -32.36 -4.14 -15.87
N PHE A 163 -32.06 -5.40 -15.51
CA PHE A 163 -32.76 -6.08 -14.43
C PHE A 163 -32.45 -5.44 -13.07
N LEU A 164 -31.18 -5.12 -12.81
CA LEU A 164 -30.72 -4.39 -11.63
C LEU A 164 -31.41 -3.02 -11.52
N ALA A 165 -31.40 -2.23 -12.59
CA ALA A 165 -31.93 -0.87 -12.61
C ALA A 165 -33.44 -0.79 -12.36
N ASN A 166 -34.19 -1.85 -12.68
CA ASN A 166 -35.65 -1.92 -12.51
C ASN A 166 -36.09 -2.66 -11.24
N ASN A 167 -35.16 -3.23 -10.47
CA ASN A 167 -35.49 -3.96 -9.25
C ASN A 167 -35.64 -3.01 -8.06
N THR A 168 -36.51 -3.36 -7.11
CA THR A 168 -36.72 -2.60 -5.87
C THR A 168 -36.30 -3.39 -4.63
N ASP A 169 -36.05 -4.69 -4.76
CA ASP A 169 -35.59 -5.55 -3.67
C ASP A 169 -34.09 -5.35 -3.45
N ARG A 170 -33.74 -4.76 -2.31
CA ARG A 170 -32.35 -4.44 -1.95
C ARG A 170 -31.44 -5.66 -1.86
N ASN A 171 -31.96 -6.81 -1.43
CA ASN A 171 -31.15 -8.02 -1.33
C ASN A 171 -30.81 -8.53 -2.73
N VAL A 172 -31.80 -8.53 -3.63
CA VAL A 172 -31.58 -8.90 -5.04
C VAL A 172 -30.63 -7.93 -5.73
N ILE A 173 -30.80 -6.62 -5.51
CA ILE A 173 -29.90 -5.58 -6.02
C ILE A 173 -28.47 -5.85 -5.57
N THR A 174 -28.26 -6.08 -4.26
CA THR A 174 -26.94 -6.32 -3.66
C THR A 174 -26.26 -7.56 -4.22
N GLN A 175 -27.00 -8.66 -4.39
CA GLN A 175 -26.48 -9.90 -4.94
C GLN A 175 -26.07 -9.74 -6.41
N ILE A 176 -26.88 -9.07 -7.22
CA ILE A 176 -26.61 -8.88 -8.64
C ILE A 176 -25.45 -7.92 -8.87
N ILE A 177 -25.38 -6.81 -8.13
CA ILE A 177 -24.25 -5.89 -8.29
C ILE A 177 -22.93 -6.52 -7.82
N THR A 178 -22.95 -7.35 -6.78
CA THR A 178 -21.78 -8.13 -6.34
C THR A 178 -21.35 -9.09 -7.45
N SER A 179 -22.30 -9.81 -8.05
CA SER A 179 -22.04 -10.73 -9.17
C SER A 179 -21.46 -10.03 -10.38
N LEU A 180 -21.99 -8.86 -10.75
CA LEU A 180 -21.48 -8.06 -11.86
C LEU A 180 -20.09 -7.49 -11.56
N SER A 181 -19.83 -7.04 -10.33
CA SER A 181 -18.50 -6.56 -9.96
C SER A 181 -17.46 -7.68 -10.02
N GLU A 182 -17.81 -8.89 -9.58
CA GLU A 182 -16.90 -10.04 -9.63
C GLU A 182 -16.66 -10.52 -11.06
N LEU A 183 -17.70 -10.47 -11.92
CA LEU A 183 -17.56 -10.72 -13.35
C LEU A 183 -16.57 -9.75 -13.99
N LEU A 184 -16.72 -8.44 -13.74
CA LEU A 184 -15.82 -7.42 -14.28
C LEU A 184 -14.38 -7.59 -13.78
N ASN A 185 -14.18 -7.93 -12.50
CA ASN A 185 -12.85 -8.19 -11.96
C ASN A 185 -12.21 -9.43 -12.60
N THR A 186 -12.99 -10.50 -12.81
CA THR A 186 -12.52 -11.71 -13.51
C THR A 186 -12.10 -11.39 -14.95
N MET A 187 -12.86 -10.55 -15.64
CA MET A 187 -12.53 -10.13 -17.00
C MET A 187 -11.25 -9.28 -17.04
N ASN A 188 -11.07 -8.39 -16.07
CA ASN A 188 -9.84 -7.60 -15.93
C ASN A 188 -8.62 -8.50 -15.69
N ASP A 189 -8.74 -9.52 -14.82
CA ASP A 189 -7.67 -10.49 -14.57
C ASP A 189 -7.27 -11.25 -15.85
N VAL A 190 -8.25 -11.66 -16.66
CA VAL A 190 -8.01 -12.30 -17.95
C VAL A 190 -7.28 -11.35 -18.91
N ILE A 191 -7.71 -10.08 -18.99
CA ILE A 191 -7.03 -9.07 -19.81
C ILE A 191 -5.60 -8.85 -19.34
N ASN A 192 -5.36 -8.73 -18.04
CA ASN A 192 -4.02 -8.53 -17.48
C ASN A 192 -3.09 -9.72 -17.78
N GLN A 193 -3.59 -10.95 -17.62
CA GLN A 193 -2.84 -12.17 -17.96
C GLN A 193 -2.51 -12.23 -19.45
N GLN A 194 -3.47 -11.89 -20.31
CA GLN A 194 -3.26 -11.83 -21.75
C GLN A 194 -2.24 -10.76 -22.11
N ALA A 195 -2.36 -9.54 -21.57
CA ALA A 195 -1.42 -8.46 -21.84
C ALA A 195 0.02 -8.79 -21.40
N ALA A 196 0.18 -9.46 -20.26
CA ALA A 196 1.47 -9.94 -19.79
C ALA A 196 2.12 -10.96 -20.75
N LEU A 197 1.34 -11.80 -21.44
CA LEU A 197 1.87 -12.73 -22.45
C LEU A 197 2.43 -12.03 -23.70
N TYR A 198 2.00 -10.79 -23.96
CA TYR A 198 2.41 -10.00 -25.13
C TYR A 198 3.27 -8.78 -24.75
N ASP A 199 3.82 -8.73 -23.53
CA ASP A 199 4.62 -7.60 -23.00
C ASP A 199 3.89 -6.23 -23.08
N ILE A 200 2.55 -6.23 -23.03
CA ILE A 200 1.76 -4.99 -22.99
C ILE A 200 1.58 -4.56 -21.54
N LEU A 201 2.23 -3.45 -21.17
CA LEU A 201 2.09 -2.82 -19.86
C LEU A 201 0.75 -2.06 -19.77
N LEU A 202 -0.31 -2.73 -19.28
CA LEU A 202 -1.60 -2.09 -18.99
C LEU A 202 -1.59 -1.34 -17.65
N MET A 203 -0.84 -1.87 -16.69
CA MET A 203 -0.42 -1.24 -15.45
C MET A 203 0.93 -1.80 -15.03
N ASP A 204 1.89 -0.94 -14.70
CA ASP A 204 3.17 -1.35 -14.11
C ASP A 204 3.08 -1.76 -12.62
N ILE A 205 1.86 -1.88 -12.08
CA ILE A 205 1.56 -2.02 -10.63
C ILE A 205 1.15 -3.48 -10.28
N SER A 206 1.31 -4.43 -11.20
CA SER A 206 0.81 -5.81 -11.03
C SER A 206 1.70 -6.68 -10.13
N VAL A 207 1.15 -7.17 -9.01
CA VAL A 207 1.76 -8.07 -7.99
C VAL A 207 1.91 -9.53 -8.47
N THR A 208 2.31 -9.79 -9.73
CA THR A 208 2.48 -11.16 -10.25
C THR A 208 3.94 -11.55 -10.52
N PRO A 209 4.31 -12.84 -10.35
CA PRO A 209 5.70 -13.27 -10.33
C PRO A 209 6.32 -13.26 -11.73
N LEU A 210 7.58 -12.78 -11.79
CA LEU A 210 8.45 -12.76 -12.95
C LEU A 210 8.34 -14.02 -13.82
N ILE A 211 7.92 -13.87 -15.08
CA ILE A 211 8.25 -14.80 -16.15
C ILE A 211 9.06 -14.05 -17.21
N THR A 212 10.22 -14.62 -17.54
CA THR A 212 11.16 -14.11 -18.53
C THR A 212 10.71 -14.40 -19.97
N THR A 213 10.69 -13.34 -20.79
CA THR A 213 11.11 -13.22 -22.21
C THR A 213 10.51 -14.12 -23.29
N ASN A 214 9.95 -13.52 -24.36
CA ASN A 214 10.55 -13.52 -25.71
C ASN A 214 9.73 -12.71 -26.74
N SER A 215 10.46 -12.09 -27.67
CA SER A 215 10.04 -11.26 -28.79
C SER A 215 8.75 -11.68 -29.54
N SER A 216 7.90 -10.70 -29.88
CA SER A 216 6.88 -10.81 -30.93
C SER A 216 6.86 -9.61 -31.90
N ASN A 217 6.29 -9.86 -33.09
CA ASN A 217 6.28 -8.98 -34.27
C ASN A 217 5.50 -7.65 -34.02
N PRO A 218 6.05 -6.47 -34.41
CA PRO A 218 5.45 -5.15 -34.10
C PRO A 218 4.09 -4.86 -34.78
N PHE A 219 3.66 -5.69 -35.73
CA PHE A 219 2.37 -5.53 -36.42
C PHE A 219 1.21 -6.26 -35.70
N GLU A 220 1.46 -7.42 -35.10
CA GLU A 220 0.47 -8.16 -34.31
C GLU A 220 0.21 -7.47 -32.96
N GLU A 221 1.26 -6.92 -32.36
CA GLU A 221 1.22 -6.11 -31.14
C GLU A 221 0.25 -4.92 -31.25
N ASN A 222 0.25 -4.22 -32.39
CA ASN A 222 -0.59 -3.04 -32.61
C ASN A 222 -2.09 -3.34 -32.80
N VAL A 223 -2.44 -4.52 -33.33
CA VAL A 223 -3.84 -4.95 -33.48
C VAL A 223 -4.37 -5.49 -32.16
N PHE A 224 -3.57 -6.31 -31.49
CA PHE A 224 -3.90 -6.89 -30.20
C PHE A 224 -4.05 -5.81 -29.10
N ASN A 225 -3.14 -4.83 -29.05
CA ASN A 225 -3.25 -3.68 -28.16
C ASN A 225 -4.55 -2.88 -28.38
N ARG A 226 -4.97 -2.67 -29.64
CA ARG A 226 -6.27 -2.02 -29.91
C ARG A 226 -7.47 -2.84 -29.42
N SER A 227 -7.41 -4.17 -29.53
CA SER A 227 -8.49 -5.04 -29.01
C SER A 227 -8.61 -4.90 -27.50
N ILE A 228 -7.49 -5.00 -26.78
CA ILE A 228 -7.45 -4.86 -25.32
C ILE A 228 -7.97 -3.49 -24.87
N ILE A 229 -7.51 -2.40 -25.50
CA ILE A 229 -7.96 -1.06 -25.14
C ILE A 229 -9.47 -0.91 -25.39
N THR A 230 -10.01 -1.53 -26.43
CA THR A 230 -11.45 -1.53 -26.70
C THR A 230 -12.23 -2.21 -25.57
N GLU A 231 -11.77 -3.39 -25.12
CA GLU A 231 -12.40 -4.11 -24.01
C GLU A 231 -12.30 -3.34 -22.68
N LEU A 232 -11.14 -2.76 -22.36
CA LEU A 232 -10.97 -1.91 -21.18
C LEU A 232 -11.91 -0.70 -21.17
N ASN A 233 -12.09 -0.03 -22.31
CA ASN A 233 -13.05 1.07 -22.46
C ASN A 233 -14.50 0.61 -22.19
N GLU A 234 -14.88 -0.57 -22.69
CA GLU A 234 -16.21 -1.14 -22.48
C GLU A 234 -16.43 -1.48 -21.00
N HIS A 235 -15.46 -2.14 -20.35
CA HIS A 235 -15.54 -2.48 -18.92
C HIS A 235 -15.57 -1.23 -18.03
N ALA A 236 -14.79 -0.20 -18.38
CA ALA A 236 -14.82 1.08 -17.70
C ALA A 236 -16.19 1.74 -17.78
N SER A 237 -16.89 1.60 -18.92
CA SER A 237 -18.26 2.07 -19.07
C SER A 237 -19.25 1.32 -18.15
N PHE A 238 -19.06 0.00 -18.01
CA PHE A 238 -19.86 -0.86 -17.13
C PHE A 238 -19.65 -0.50 -15.65
N ARG A 239 -18.40 -0.31 -15.23
CA ARG A 239 -18.07 0.13 -13.85
C ARG A 239 -18.67 1.47 -13.53
N GLU A 240 -18.56 2.43 -14.45
CA GLU A 240 -19.19 3.73 -14.24
C GLU A 240 -20.70 3.62 -14.05
N ALA A 241 -21.38 2.82 -14.88
CA ALA A 241 -22.83 2.64 -14.78
C ALA A 241 -23.24 2.07 -13.41
N LEU A 242 -22.48 1.10 -12.88
CA LEU A 242 -22.69 0.53 -11.55
C LEU A 242 -22.39 1.55 -10.43
N LEU A 243 -21.34 2.36 -10.56
CA LEU A 243 -21.01 3.41 -9.59
C LEU A 243 -22.06 4.53 -9.55
N VAL A 244 -22.60 4.93 -10.70
CA VAL A 244 -23.74 5.86 -10.79
C VAL A 244 -24.95 5.26 -10.08
N PHE A 245 -25.26 4.00 -10.34
CA PHE A 245 -26.37 3.30 -9.67
C PHE A 245 -26.20 3.26 -8.15
N LEU A 246 -25.01 2.91 -7.64
CA LEU A 246 -24.70 2.86 -6.20
C LEU A 246 -24.76 4.21 -5.51
N ASN A 247 -24.31 5.28 -6.19
CA ASN A 247 -24.38 6.62 -5.63
C ASN A 247 -25.82 7.05 -5.33
N ASN A 248 -26.79 6.56 -6.12
CA ASN A 248 -28.21 6.82 -5.92
C ASN A 248 -28.85 5.94 -4.83
N GLN A 249 -28.14 4.96 -4.27
CA GLN A 249 -28.67 4.08 -3.22
C GLN A 249 -28.49 4.71 -1.82
N SER A 250 -29.55 4.70 -1.02
CA SER A 250 -29.52 5.17 0.37
C SER A 250 -28.81 4.17 1.28
N THR A 251 -28.07 4.65 2.28
CA THR A 251 -27.48 3.83 3.34
C THR A 251 -28.27 4.03 4.63
N THR A 252 -29.13 3.06 4.99
CA THR A 252 -30.05 3.20 6.13
C THR A 252 -29.74 2.27 7.30
N THR A 253 -29.06 1.15 7.04
CA THR A 253 -28.73 0.14 8.03
C THR A 253 -27.23 -0.14 8.05
N ILE A 254 -26.76 -0.79 9.12
CA ILE A 254 -25.37 -1.26 9.26
C ILE A 254 -25.04 -2.26 8.16
N ASN A 255 -25.99 -3.14 7.81
CA ASN A 255 -25.83 -4.07 6.72
C ASN A 255 -25.67 -3.33 5.40
N ASP A 256 -26.48 -2.29 5.12
CA ASP A 256 -26.32 -1.47 3.90
C ASP A 256 -24.92 -0.83 3.82
N LEU A 257 -24.38 -0.38 4.95
CA LEU A 257 -23.03 0.21 5.05
C LEU A 257 -21.95 -0.83 4.72
N GLN A 258 -22.04 -2.03 5.30
CA GLN A 258 -21.11 -3.13 5.03
C GLN A 258 -21.19 -3.60 3.58
N PHE A 259 -22.39 -3.75 3.04
CA PHE A 259 -22.61 -4.15 1.65
C PHE A 259 -22.05 -3.12 0.67
N GLN A 260 -22.45 -1.85 0.81
CA GLN A 260 -22.01 -0.82 -0.13
C GLN A 260 -20.49 -0.60 -0.07
N SER A 261 -19.89 -0.64 1.12
CA SER A 261 -18.43 -0.53 1.25
C SER A 261 -17.70 -1.68 0.54
N SER A 262 -18.15 -2.93 0.75
CA SER A 262 -17.59 -4.11 0.08
C SER A 262 -17.72 -4.03 -1.44
N ILE A 263 -18.90 -3.66 -1.95
CA ILE A 263 -19.12 -3.51 -3.40
C ILE A 263 -18.24 -2.40 -3.98
N LEU A 264 -18.06 -1.28 -3.28
CA LEU A 264 -17.19 -0.18 -3.74
C LEU A 264 -15.71 -0.59 -3.77
N SER A 265 -15.22 -1.32 -2.77
CA SER A 265 -13.87 -1.91 -2.82
C SER A 265 -13.73 -2.83 -4.05
N SER A 266 -14.68 -3.73 -4.26
CA SER A 266 -14.68 -4.66 -5.38
C SER A 266 -14.75 -3.95 -6.74
N LEU A 267 -15.60 -2.93 -6.89
CA LEU A 267 -15.74 -2.17 -8.14
C LEU A 267 -14.51 -1.33 -8.47
N THR A 268 -13.75 -0.90 -7.46
CA THR A 268 -12.57 -0.07 -7.63
C THR A 268 -11.27 -0.86 -7.78
N THR A 269 -11.30 -2.18 -7.55
CA THR A 269 -10.10 -3.02 -7.58
C THR A 269 -9.35 -2.96 -8.93
N ALA A 270 -10.07 -2.99 -10.05
CA ALA A 270 -9.48 -2.85 -11.39
C ALA A 270 -9.23 -1.36 -11.72
N THR A 271 -8.15 -0.81 -11.15
CA THR A 271 -7.84 0.62 -11.24
C THR A 271 -7.61 1.12 -12.68
N ASN A 272 -7.21 0.25 -13.62
CA ASN A 272 -7.07 0.57 -15.06
C ASN A 272 -8.39 0.71 -15.82
N GLU A 273 -9.50 0.31 -15.21
CA GLU A 273 -10.85 0.48 -15.75
C GLU A 273 -11.59 1.65 -15.05
N LEU A 274 -10.94 2.36 -14.13
CA LEU A 274 -11.52 3.53 -13.45
C LEU A 274 -11.17 4.81 -14.20
N THR A 275 -12.17 5.38 -14.87
CA THR A 275 -12.09 6.74 -15.41
C THR A 275 -12.07 7.79 -14.29
N ARG A 276 -11.65 9.01 -14.59
CA ARG A 276 -11.81 10.17 -13.70
C ARG A 276 -13.18 10.27 -13.04
N LYS A 277 -14.24 10.16 -13.84
CA LYS A 277 -15.63 10.21 -13.35
C LYS A 277 -15.94 9.05 -12.40
N SER A 278 -15.48 7.83 -12.71
CA SER A 278 -15.62 6.68 -11.82
C SER A 278 -14.89 6.89 -10.50
N SER A 279 -13.66 7.42 -10.54
CA SER A 279 -12.88 7.73 -9.34
C SER A 279 -13.55 8.76 -8.44
N ILE A 280 -14.13 9.84 -9.02
CA ILE A 280 -14.93 10.83 -8.27
C ILE A 280 -16.16 10.20 -7.61
N LEU A 281 -16.91 9.39 -8.37
CA LEU A 281 -18.13 8.74 -7.89
C LEU A 281 -17.81 7.77 -6.74
N ALA A 282 -16.72 7.01 -6.87
CA ALA A 282 -16.27 6.08 -5.84
C ALA A 282 -15.78 6.82 -4.59
N SER A 283 -14.89 7.81 -4.74
CA SER A 283 -14.32 8.57 -3.61
C SER A 283 -15.41 9.30 -2.82
N THR A 284 -16.36 9.93 -3.53
CA THR A 284 -17.50 10.64 -2.92
C THR A 284 -18.37 9.67 -2.11
N LYS A 285 -18.72 8.51 -2.67
CA LYS A 285 -19.54 7.53 -1.95
C LYS A 285 -18.81 6.95 -0.76
N CYS A 286 -17.51 6.65 -0.90
CA CYS A 286 -16.69 6.11 0.18
C CYS A 286 -16.52 7.13 1.33
N GLN A 287 -16.43 8.42 1.03
CA GLN A 287 -16.48 9.47 2.05
C GLN A 287 -17.81 9.49 2.80
N GLN A 288 -18.95 9.45 2.10
CA GLN A 288 -20.27 9.41 2.74
C GLN A 288 -20.42 8.20 3.67
N LEU A 289 -19.94 7.03 3.25
CA LEU A 289 -19.97 5.82 4.07
C LEU A 289 -19.00 5.89 5.26
N ALA A 290 -17.81 6.49 5.10
CA ALA A 290 -16.87 6.70 6.19
C ALA A 290 -17.44 7.65 7.27
N GLU A 291 -18.14 8.70 6.87
CA GLU A 291 -18.87 9.57 7.80
C GLU A 291 -19.96 8.81 8.57
N HIS A 292 -20.69 7.93 7.88
CA HIS A 292 -21.71 7.09 8.51
C HIS A 292 -21.09 6.10 9.51
N LEU A 293 -20.00 5.43 9.12
CA LEU A 293 -19.26 4.52 10.00
C LEU A 293 -18.77 5.25 11.25
N ASN A 294 -18.18 6.44 11.11
CA ASN A 294 -17.67 7.19 12.24
C ASN A 294 -18.76 7.53 13.26
N ARG A 295 -19.98 7.87 12.80
CA ARG A 295 -21.13 8.13 13.68
C ARG A 295 -21.61 6.89 14.42
N LEU A 296 -21.58 5.71 13.79
CA LEU A 296 -22.08 4.45 14.36
C LEU A 296 -21.00 3.63 15.08
N SER A 297 -19.73 3.96 14.92
CA SER A 297 -18.57 3.16 15.36
C SER A 297 -18.69 2.63 16.79
N LYS A 298 -19.10 3.46 17.75
CA LYS A 298 -19.27 3.10 19.18
C LYS A 298 -20.40 2.09 19.45
N GLN A 299 -21.34 1.93 18.53
CA GLN A 299 -22.48 1.02 18.64
C GLN A 299 -22.24 -0.31 17.89
N LEU A 300 -21.09 -0.42 17.20
CA LEU A 300 -20.75 -1.56 16.38
C LEU A 300 -19.67 -2.41 17.04
N PRO A 301 -19.71 -3.75 16.85
CA PRO A 301 -18.59 -4.61 17.19
C PRO A 301 -17.32 -4.18 16.43
N VAL A 302 -16.16 -4.33 17.08
CA VAL A 302 -14.85 -3.94 16.51
C VAL A 302 -14.58 -4.65 15.18
N GLU A 303 -15.01 -5.90 15.02
CA GLU A 303 -14.85 -6.69 13.79
C GLU A 303 -15.61 -6.05 12.63
N SER A 304 -16.84 -5.59 12.87
CA SER A 304 -17.67 -4.90 11.88
C SER A 304 -17.08 -3.55 11.49
N VAL A 305 -16.55 -2.79 12.46
CA VAL A 305 -15.87 -1.52 12.19
C VAL A 305 -14.61 -1.75 11.38
N ARG A 306 -13.78 -2.73 11.76
CA ARG A 306 -12.53 -3.08 11.08
C ARG A 306 -12.78 -3.53 9.64
N LEU A 307 -13.75 -4.41 9.41
CA LEU A 307 -14.08 -4.90 8.07
C LEU A 307 -14.58 -3.75 7.17
N THR A 308 -15.50 -2.92 7.67
CA THR A 308 -16.02 -1.77 6.92
C THR A 308 -14.91 -0.75 6.62
N ALA A 309 -14.04 -0.47 7.60
CA ALA A 309 -12.91 0.43 7.43
C ALA A 309 -11.92 -0.10 6.39
N THR A 310 -11.70 -1.42 6.33
CA THR A 310 -10.86 -2.06 5.32
C THR A 310 -11.40 -1.77 3.91
N HIS A 311 -12.67 -2.09 3.65
CA HIS A 311 -13.26 -1.86 2.34
C HIS A 311 -13.28 -0.37 1.93
N LEU A 312 -13.52 0.54 2.87
CA LEU A 312 -13.53 1.98 2.58
C LEU A 312 -12.12 2.52 2.32
N ALA A 313 -11.11 2.03 3.04
CA ALA A 313 -9.71 2.37 2.79
C ALA A 313 -9.28 1.89 1.40
N GLU A 314 -9.59 0.65 1.05
CA GLU A 314 -9.33 0.08 -0.28
C GLU A 314 -9.99 0.90 -1.39
N CYS A 315 -11.30 1.19 -1.27
CA CYS A 315 -12.01 2.03 -2.22
C CYS A 315 -11.31 3.38 -2.45
N SER A 316 -10.99 4.09 -1.36
CA SER A 316 -10.38 5.42 -1.44
C SER A 316 -8.99 5.38 -2.10
N ILE A 317 -8.18 4.38 -1.75
CA ILE A 317 -6.82 4.23 -2.26
C ILE A 317 -6.83 3.72 -3.70
N ASN A 318 -7.76 2.86 -4.08
CA ASN A 318 -7.94 2.42 -5.46
C ASN A 318 -8.35 3.60 -6.36
N ALA A 319 -9.30 4.44 -5.92
CA ALA A 319 -9.69 5.64 -6.65
C ALA A 319 -8.53 6.63 -6.81
N LEU A 320 -7.73 6.82 -5.75
CA LEU A 320 -6.50 7.64 -5.78
C LEU A 320 -5.42 7.05 -6.70
N THR A 321 -5.28 5.73 -6.72
CA THR A 321 -4.32 5.02 -7.58
C THR A 321 -4.70 5.22 -9.04
N ALA A 322 -5.98 5.07 -9.38
CA ALA A 322 -6.48 5.32 -10.73
C ALA A 322 -6.29 6.77 -11.19
N SER A 323 -6.36 7.76 -10.28
CA SER A 323 -6.10 9.15 -10.65
C SER A 323 -4.61 9.46 -10.80
N HIS A 324 -3.74 8.88 -9.97
CA HIS A 324 -2.29 9.12 -10.03
C HIS A 324 -1.54 8.32 -11.08
N ALA A 325 -1.93 7.06 -11.33
CA ALA A 325 -1.17 6.17 -12.20
C ALA A 325 -0.93 6.77 -13.60
N PRO A 326 -1.92 7.43 -14.25
CA PRO A 326 -1.67 8.09 -15.53
C PRO A 326 -0.62 9.21 -15.48
N LEU A 327 -0.58 9.99 -14.39
CA LEU A 327 0.39 11.08 -14.20
C LEU A 327 1.82 10.57 -13.97
N LEU A 328 1.95 9.32 -13.50
CA LEU A 328 3.24 8.65 -13.35
C LEU A 328 3.63 7.85 -14.61
N SER A 329 2.84 7.92 -15.68
CA SER A 329 2.95 7.07 -16.87
C SER A 329 2.89 5.57 -16.55
N ARG A 330 2.22 5.21 -15.45
CA ARG A 330 2.02 3.84 -14.98
C ARG A 330 0.76 3.19 -15.53
N MET A 331 -0.10 4.00 -16.14
CA MET A 331 -1.40 3.59 -16.68
C MET A 331 -1.73 4.49 -17.87
N LYS A 332 -2.31 3.89 -18.92
CA LYS A 332 -2.80 4.66 -20.06
C LYS A 332 -4.18 5.24 -19.74
N ILE A 333 -4.43 6.49 -20.15
CA ILE A 333 -5.78 7.07 -20.10
C ILE A 333 -6.64 6.39 -21.18
N LEU A 334 -7.80 5.88 -20.77
CA LEU A 334 -8.76 5.23 -21.66
C LEU A 334 -9.41 6.25 -22.62
N ASP A 335 -9.78 5.81 -23.82
CA ASP A 335 -10.44 6.66 -24.83
C ASP A 335 -11.77 7.23 -24.31
N LEU A 336 -12.51 6.46 -23.52
CA LEU A 336 -13.74 6.85 -22.83
C LEU A 336 -13.50 8.02 -21.86
N ASP A 337 -12.37 8.00 -21.14
CA ASP A 337 -12.01 9.07 -20.21
C ASP A 337 -11.53 10.32 -20.97
N MET A 338 -10.74 10.11 -22.03
CA MET A 338 -10.32 11.20 -22.92
C MET A 338 -11.53 11.93 -23.53
N ALA A 339 -12.50 11.19 -24.07
CA ALA A 339 -13.70 11.77 -24.70
C ALA A 339 -14.50 12.66 -23.75
N ARG A 340 -14.65 12.25 -22.47
CA ARG A 340 -15.35 13.06 -21.46
C ARG A 340 -14.61 14.33 -21.09
N THR A 341 -13.28 14.28 -21.11
CA THR A 341 -12.47 15.47 -20.85
C THR A 341 -12.47 16.43 -22.02
N ASP A 342 -12.57 15.94 -23.26
CA ASP A 342 -12.80 16.81 -24.40
C ASP A 342 -14.12 17.57 -24.29
N GLU A 343 -15.20 16.92 -23.80
CA GLU A 343 -16.48 17.61 -23.55
C GLU A 343 -16.34 18.76 -22.54
N VAL A 344 -15.57 18.55 -21.46
CA VAL A 344 -15.28 19.59 -20.45
C VAL A 344 -14.45 20.71 -21.04
N LEU A 345 -13.39 20.38 -21.80
CA LEU A 345 -12.53 21.36 -22.46
C LEU A 345 -13.30 22.18 -23.50
N ASP A 346 -14.22 21.57 -24.24
CA ASP A 346 -15.05 22.25 -25.22
C ASP A 346 -16.10 23.15 -24.55
N GLN A 347 -16.66 22.76 -23.41
CA GLN A 347 -17.51 23.63 -22.59
C GLN A 347 -16.73 24.82 -22.03
N CYS A 348 -15.55 24.59 -21.44
CA CYS A 348 -14.61 25.62 -20.98
C CYS A 348 -14.34 26.68 -22.07
N ARG A 349 -14.04 26.23 -23.30
CA ARG A 349 -13.77 27.12 -24.44
C ARG A 349 -14.99 27.96 -24.83
N GLN A 350 -16.19 27.42 -24.68
CA GLN A 350 -17.43 28.11 -25.00
C GLN A 350 -17.84 29.12 -23.92
N THR A 351 -17.53 28.84 -22.64
CA THR A 351 -17.88 29.71 -21.51
C THR A 351 -16.80 30.74 -21.20
N GLY A 352 -15.56 30.52 -21.62
CA GLY A 352 -14.42 31.38 -21.30
C GLY A 352 -13.96 31.26 -19.85
N GLU A 353 -14.34 30.19 -19.15
CA GLU A 353 -14.06 30.01 -17.71
C GLU A 353 -12.67 29.44 -17.39
N CYS A 354 -11.89 29.10 -18.42
CA CYS A 354 -10.63 28.36 -18.27
C CYS A 354 -9.45 29.19 -18.81
N ASP A 355 -9.18 30.33 -18.16
CA ASP A 355 -8.09 31.28 -18.48
C ASP A 355 -6.70 30.62 -18.58
N TRP A 356 -6.51 29.48 -17.90
CA TRP A 356 -5.28 28.69 -17.95
C TRP A 356 -5.05 27.97 -19.29
N MET A 357 -6.09 27.75 -20.10
CA MET A 357 -5.96 27.08 -21.39
C MET A 357 -5.14 27.89 -22.40
N ASP A 358 -5.16 29.21 -22.32
CA ASP A 358 -4.36 30.10 -23.16
C ASP A 358 -2.84 29.93 -22.92
N SER A 359 -2.46 29.33 -21.79
CA SER A 359 -1.07 29.05 -21.41
C SER A 359 -0.58 27.64 -21.81
N MET A 360 -1.45 26.78 -22.35
CA MET A 360 -1.10 25.40 -22.71
C MET A 360 -0.94 25.22 -24.22
N ALA A 361 0.15 24.55 -24.63
CA ALA A 361 0.53 24.38 -26.01
C ALA A 361 -0.15 23.17 -26.68
N THR A 362 -0.56 22.15 -25.91
CA THR A 362 -1.09 20.89 -26.46
C THR A 362 -2.33 20.35 -25.72
N ARG A 363 -3.09 19.49 -26.41
CA ARG A 363 -4.24 18.75 -25.83
C ARG A 363 -3.80 17.81 -24.69
N GLU A 364 -2.60 17.23 -24.79
CA GLU A 364 -2.04 16.34 -23.77
C GLU A 364 -1.70 17.10 -22.48
N GLU A 365 -1.18 18.33 -22.58
CA GLU A 365 -0.94 19.21 -21.43
C GLU A 365 -2.26 19.56 -20.72
N GLY A 366 -3.30 19.93 -21.48
CA GLY A 366 -4.63 20.20 -20.91
C GLY A 366 -5.24 19.00 -20.20
N ASN A 367 -5.13 17.81 -20.78
CA ASN A 367 -5.61 16.57 -20.16
C ASN A 367 -4.84 16.25 -18.87
N SER A 368 -3.50 16.37 -18.91
CA SER A 368 -2.64 16.13 -17.75
C SER A 368 -2.92 17.11 -16.61
N HIS A 369 -3.23 18.38 -16.94
CA HIS A 369 -3.63 19.37 -15.95
C HIS A 369 -4.93 18.99 -15.25
N ILE A 370 -5.98 18.66 -15.99
CA ILE A 370 -7.27 18.23 -15.43
C ILE A 370 -7.12 16.95 -14.59
N GLN A 371 -6.33 16.00 -15.08
CA GLN A 371 -6.01 14.77 -14.34
C GLN A 371 -5.37 15.09 -12.99
N ARG A 372 -4.45 16.07 -12.96
CA ARG A 372 -3.76 16.50 -11.74
C ARG A 372 -4.68 17.21 -10.76
N GLU A 373 -5.48 18.17 -11.21
CA GLU A 373 -6.44 18.86 -10.32
C GLU A 373 -7.39 17.86 -9.66
N LEU A 374 -7.89 16.90 -10.44
CA LEU A 374 -8.69 15.82 -9.89
C LEU A 374 -7.92 14.98 -8.89
N SER A 375 -6.68 14.58 -9.23
CA SER A 375 -5.90 13.72 -8.36
C SER A 375 -5.60 14.38 -7.01
N ASN A 376 -5.33 15.69 -7.01
CA ASN A 376 -5.19 16.48 -5.78
C ASN A 376 -6.49 16.46 -4.98
N ALA A 377 -7.65 16.67 -5.62
CA ALA A 377 -8.94 16.65 -4.95
C ALA A 377 -9.27 15.27 -4.33
N ILE A 378 -8.98 14.17 -5.05
CA ILE A 378 -9.15 12.81 -4.55
C ILE A 378 -8.16 12.50 -3.42
N PHE A 379 -6.93 13.03 -3.48
CA PHE A 379 -5.95 12.90 -2.40
C PHE A 379 -6.47 13.51 -1.09
N GLU A 380 -6.93 14.77 -1.14
CA GLU A 380 -7.52 15.44 0.03
C GLU A 380 -8.75 14.70 0.57
N GLN A 381 -9.62 14.20 -0.31
CA GLN A 381 -10.74 13.34 0.09
C GLN A 381 -10.26 12.05 0.76
N THR A 382 -9.21 11.42 0.25
CA THR A 382 -8.63 10.20 0.82
C THR A 382 -8.06 10.47 2.21
N VAL A 383 -7.34 11.57 2.41
CA VAL A 383 -6.85 12.00 3.74
C VAL A 383 -8.01 12.15 4.73
N ASN A 384 -9.11 12.79 4.31
CA ASN A 384 -10.31 12.93 5.13
C ASN A 384 -10.98 11.58 5.47
N ILE A 385 -11.11 10.69 4.48
CA ILE A 385 -11.63 9.33 4.68
C ILE A 385 -10.77 8.60 5.71
N ILE A 386 -9.45 8.58 5.52
CA ILE A 386 -8.51 7.92 6.44
C ILE A 386 -8.60 8.50 7.85
N SER A 387 -8.79 9.81 8.00
CA SER A 387 -9.03 10.46 9.30
C SER A 387 -10.31 9.95 9.98
N LEU A 388 -11.43 9.87 9.24
CA LEU A 388 -12.70 9.33 9.73
C LEU A 388 -12.59 7.85 10.12
N LEU A 389 -11.89 7.04 9.32
CA LEU A 389 -11.64 5.64 9.61
C LEU A 389 -10.76 5.47 10.85
N THR A 390 -9.72 6.29 10.98
CA THR A 390 -8.85 6.32 12.17
C THR A 390 -9.67 6.61 13.42
N SER A 391 -10.48 7.68 13.40
CA SER A 391 -11.41 8.02 14.50
C SER A 391 -12.37 6.87 14.83
N SER A 392 -12.90 6.17 13.81
CA SER A 392 -13.78 5.03 14.02
C SER A 392 -13.08 3.88 14.75
N LEU A 393 -11.83 3.59 14.37
CA LEU A 393 -11.03 2.50 14.92
C LEU A 393 -10.47 2.81 16.31
N THR A 394 -10.09 4.06 16.59
CA THR A 394 -9.56 4.44 17.91
C THR A 394 -10.57 4.23 19.03
N THR A 395 -11.88 4.30 18.74
CA THR A 395 -12.92 4.00 19.74
C THR A 395 -12.87 2.58 20.31
N HIS A 396 -12.22 1.66 19.60
CA HIS A 396 -12.11 0.25 19.95
C HIS A 396 -10.68 -0.18 20.36
N LEU A 397 -9.74 0.76 20.46
CA LEU A 397 -8.33 0.51 20.76
C LEU A 397 -7.96 0.96 22.16
N ASN A 398 -7.57 0.01 23.02
CA ASN A 398 -6.98 0.32 24.33
C ASN A 398 -5.46 0.41 24.26
N ILE A 399 -4.85 0.89 25.34
CA ILE A 399 -3.38 1.01 25.46
C ILE A 399 -2.72 -0.35 25.21
N ASP A 400 -1.62 -0.34 24.47
CA ASP A 400 -0.82 -1.48 24.01
C ASP A 400 -1.57 -2.43 23.06
N GLN A 401 -2.63 -1.95 22.40
CA GLN A 401 -3.33 -2.66 21.33
C GLN A 401 -3.04 -2.04 19.96
N ALA A 402 -3.10 -2.90 18.93
CA ALA A 402 -2.97 -2.49 17.54
C ALA A 402 -4.11 -3.09 16.70
N ILE A 403 -4.53 -2.33 15.68
CA ILE A 403 -5.36 -2.81 14.58
C ILE A 403 -4.52 -2.71 13.31
N GLU A 404 -4.44 -3.82 12.60
CA GLU A 404 -3.78 -3.92 11.30
C GLU A 404 -4.81 -4.27 10.22
N ILE A 405 -4.73 -3.56 9.11
CA ILE A 405 -5.43 -3.83 7.86
C ILE A 405 -4.34 -4.06 6.82
N ASN A 406 -4.29 -5.27 6.29
CA ASN A 406 -3.32 -5.68 5.29
C ASN A 406 -4.06 -6.29 4.11
N SER A 407 -4.18 -5.53 3.03
CA SER A 407 -4.79 -5.98 1.79
C SER A 407 -3.90 -5.70 0.58
N SER A 408 -4.33 -6.13 -0.61
CA SER A 408 -3.60 -5.89 -1.85
C SER A 408 -3.46 -4.40 -2.18
N SER A 409 -4.40 -3.57 -1.74
CA SER A 409 -4.44 -2.14 -2.07
C SER A 409 -3.85 -1.25 -0.99
N VAL A 410 -3.92 -1.66 0.28
CA VAL A 410 -3.49 -0.84 1.41
C VAL A 410 -2.91 -1.65 2.55
N TYR A 411 -1.80 -1.14 3.09
CA TYR A 411 -1.38 -1.47 4.44
C TYR A 411 -1.71 -0.29 5.36
N PHE A 412 -2.46 -0.55 6.43
CA PHE A 412 -2.80 0.41 7.47
C PHE A 412 -2.59 -0.25 8.83
N SER A 413 -1.82 0.42 9.70
CA SER A 413 -1.63 0.00 11.09
C SER A 413 -1.93 1.16 12.00
N LEU A 414 -2.66 0.90 13.09
CA LEU A 414 -3.00 1.86 14.12
C LEU A 414 -2.76 1.24 15.48
N GLU A 415 -1.82 1.80 16.23
CA GLU A 415 -1.39 1.31 17.54
C GLU A 415 -1.67 2.37 18.60
N ASN A 416 -2.27 2.00 19.72
CA ASN A 416 -2.47 2.89 20.86
C ASN A 416 -1.40 2.59 21.92
N VAL A 417 -0.52 3.55 22.19
CA VAL A 417 0.63 3.37 23.09
C VAL A 417 0.71 4.51 24.08
N LEU A 418 1.30 4.25 25.26
CA LEU A 418 1.71 5.33 26.14
C LEU A 418 2.92 6.04 25.54
N PHE A 419 2.93 7.37 25.50
CA PHE A 419 4.06 8.13 24.95
C PHE A 419 5.42 7.71 25.55
N SER A 420 5.44 7.48 26.86
CA SER A 420 6.61 6.94 27.59
C SER A 420 7.05 5.51 27.19
N SER A 421 6.16 4.70 26.63
CA SER A 421 6.44 3.34 26.14
C SER A 421 6.83 3.30 24.65
N THR A 422 6.35 4.26 23.86
CA THR A 422 6.68 4.45 22.43
C THR A 422 8.19 4.48 22.17
N PHE A 423 8.95 4.99 23.14
CA PHE A 423 10.40 5.04 23.13
C PHE A 423 11.09 3.67 23.09
N LYS A 424 10.38 2.56 23.35
CA LYS A 424 10.88 1.19 23.15
C LYS A 424 10.52 0.60 21.79
N HIS A 425 9.36 0.94 21.20
CA HIS A 425 8.92 0.35 19.93
C HIS A 425 9.52 1.01 18.69
N LEU A 426 9.97 2.27 18.77
CA LEU A 426 10.74 2.93 17.70
C LEU A 426 12.26 2.61 17.75
N LYS A 427 12.70 1.68 18.61
CA LYS A 427 14.12 1.38 18.85
C LYS A 427 14.76 0.54 17.74
N GLY A 428 15.18 1.22 16.67
CA GLY A 428 16.37 0.82 15.92
C GLY A 428 17.68 1.28 16.59
N ARG A 429 17.67 2.38 17.37
CA ARG A 429 18.85 2.93 18.07
C ARG A 429 18.50 3.60 19.41
N ASN A 430 19.50 3.71 20.28
CA ASN A 430 19.45 4.44 21.55
C ASN A 430 19.40 5.96 21.29
N ILE A 431 18.23 6.50 20.96
CA ILE A 431 18.00 7.94 20.87
C ILE A 431 17.96 8.52 22.30
N SER A 432 18.71 9.58 22.52
CA SER A 432 19.07 10.07 23.86
C SER A 432 18.02 10.99 24.50
N GLU A 433 17.31 11.84 23.74
CA GLU A 433 16.29 12.78 24.26
C GLU A 433 15.26 13.19 23.17
N PHE A 434 13.96 13.14 23.51
CA PHE A 434 12.85 13.59 22.65
C PHE A 434 12.12 14.77 23.29
N GLN A 435 11.63 15.69 22.45
CA GLN A 435 10.73 16.76 22.87
C GLN A 435 9.44 16.76 22.02
N SER A 436 8.32 17.04 22.69
CA SER A 436 7.04 17.36 22.07
C SER A 436 6.52 18.64 22.72
N GLU A 437 6.10 19.60 21.90
CA GLU A 437 5.63 20.91 22.38
C GLU A 437 4.24 20.85 23.04
N SER A 438 3.52 19.72 22.90
CA SER A 438 2.07 19.67 23.14
C SER A 438 1.55 18.45 23.91
N ILE A 439 2.42 17.52 24.34
CA ILE A 439 1.98 16.28 25.03
C ILE A 439 2.62 16.10 26.41
N ASN A 440 1.77 15.79 27.39
CA ASN A 440 2.20 15.25 28.66
C ASN A 440 2.63 13.78 28.49
N LEU A 441 3.85 13.41 28.94
CA LEU A 441 4.49 12.08 28.73
C LEU A 441 3.66 10.88 29.22
N THR A 442 2.60 11.13 29.99
CA THR A 442 1.68 10.13 30.56
C THR A 442 0.41 9.92 29.72
N GLU A 443 0.16 10.73 28.69
CA GLU A 443 -1.01 10.55 27.83
C GLU A 443 -0.77 9.48 26.76
N PRO A 444 -1.79 8.70 26.40
CA PRO A 444 -1.67 7.78 25.28
C PRO A 444 -1.77 8.52 23.95
N ILE A 445 -1.03 8.01 22.99
CA ILE A 445 -0.99 8.47 21.60
C ILE A 445 -1.29 7.31 20.68
N TYR A 446 -1.73 7.63 19.48
CA TYR A 446 -1.92 6.66 18.41
C TYR A 446 -0.81 6.81 17.39
N ILE A 447 -0.12 5.71 17.07
CA ILE A 447 0.82 5.64 15.95
C ILE A 447 0.07 5.05 14.78
N ARG A 448 -0.07 5.84 13.71
CA ARG A 448 -0.70 5.41 12.47
C ARG A 448 0.35 5.31 11.37
N LYS A 449 0.38 4.16 10.70
CA LYS A 449 1.24 3.87 9.54
C LYS A 449 0.37 3.48 8.36
N ILE A 450 0.64 4.06 7.19
CA ILE A 450 -0.09 3.75 5.96
C ILE A 450 0.90 3.60 4.82
N ILE A 451 0.76 2.55 4.01
CA ILE A 451 1.52 2.38 2.77
C ILE A 451 0.55 2.36 1.60
N HIS A 452 0.73 3.33 0.70
CA HIS A 452 0.01 3.44 -0.56
C HIS A 452 0.75 2.68 -1.66
N PRO A 453 0.05 2.18 -2.69
CA PRO A 453 0.68 1.43 -3.78
C PRO A 453 1.53 2.33 -4.69
N LEU A 454 1.16 3.60 -4.83
CA LEU A 454 1.89 4.58 -5.64
C LEU A 454 2.24 5.83 -4.83
N ALA A 455 3.36 6.46 -5.19
CA ALA A 455 3.67 7.80 -4.74
C ALA A 455 2.84 8.88 -5.45
N PHE A 456 2.67 10.02 -4.80
CA PHE A 456 2.01 11.19 -5.38
C PHE A 456 2.80 11.75 -6.58
N SER A 457 2.10 12.18 -7.63
CA SER A 457 2.73 12.72 -8.86
C SER A 457 3.15 14.19 -8.68
N ASN A 458 4.36 14.55 -9.15
CA ASN A 458 4.91 15.92 -9.02
C ASN A 458 4.20 16.95 -9.93
N GLN A 459 4.36 18.24 -9.61
CA GLN A 459 3.72 19.39 -10.27
C GLN A 459 4.37 19.87 -11.58
N SER A 460 5.61 19.50 -11.94
CA SER A 460 6.36 20.29 -12.95
C SER A 460 6.83 19.59 -14.23
N SER A 461 6.71 18.27 -14.42
CA SER A 461 7.18 17.67 -15.68
C SER A 461 6.44 16.41 -16.11
N LEU A 462 6.51 16.13 -17.41
CA LEU A 462 6.08 14.88 -18.07
C LEU A 462 6.80 13.63 -17.50
N THR A 463 7.78 13.80 -16.60
CA THR A 463 8.55 12.74 -15.95
C THR A 463 8.45 12.85 -14.43
N SER A 464 7.74 11.92 -13.78
CA SER A 464 7.67 11.91 -12.32
C SER A 464 8.95 11.36 -11.68
N ASN A 465 9.49 12.07 -10.70
CA ASN A 465 10.65 11.66 -9.90
C ASN A 465 10.35 10.50 -8.92
N THR A 466 9.06 10.22 -8.70
CA THR A 466 8.57 9.24 -7.73
C THR A 466 7.89 8.05 -8.40
N ASN A 467 7.94 7.96 -9.73
CA ASN A 467 7.27 6.90 -10.48
C ASN A 467 7.65 5.50 -9.98
N LEU A 468 8.89 5.27 -9.51
CA LEU A 468 9.38 3.97 -9.02
C LEU A 468 9.04 3.64 -7.54
N SER A 469 8.33 4.53 -6.83
CA SER A 469 8.21 4.47 -5.37
C SER A 469 6.78 4.29 -4.90
N ARG A 470 6.64 3.62 -3.75
CA ARG A 470 5.43 3.65 -2.94
C ARG A 470 5.45 4.89 -2.05
N MET A 471 4.29 5.33 -1.58
CA MET A 471 4.19 6.37 -0.56
C MET A 471 3.92 5.76 0.81
N PHE A 472 4.64 6.26 1.80
CA PHE A 472 4.49 5.90 3.20
C PHE A 472 4.07 7.13 4.00
N SER A 473 3.08 6.97 4.87
CA SER A 473 2.65 7.98 5.83
C SER A 473 2.81 7.44 7.23
N LEU A 474 3.48 8.21 8.08
CA LEU A 474 3.59 7.99 9.52
C LEU A 474 3.02 9.22 10.22
N SER A 475 2.05 9.02 11.10
CA SER A 475 1.49 10.11 11.88
C SER A 475 1.32 9.68 13.33
N ILE A 476 1.68 10.56 14.26
CA ILE A 476 1.43 10.41 15.69
C ILE A 476 0.24 11.30 16.03
N ILE A 477 -0.78 10.72 16.66
CA ILE A 477 -2.08 11.36 16.84
C ILE A 477 -2.44 11.33 18.31
N ASN A 478 -2.94 12.44 18.86
CA ASN A 478 -3.44 12.48 20.24
C ASN A 478 -4.85 11.90 20.37
N ARG A 479 -5.39 11.85 21.60
CA ARG A 479 -6.78 11.40 21.86
C ARG A 479 -7.86 12.21 21.14
N ASN A 480 -7.58 13.45 20.76
CA ASN A 480 -8.52 14.33 20.06
C ASN A 480 -8.46 14.17 18.53
N GLY A 481 -7.60 13.30 18.01
CA GLY A 481 -7.43 13.10 16.57
C GLY A 481 -6.49 14.11 15.90
N SER A 482 -5.82 14.99 16.66
CA SER A 482 -4.87 15.95 16.11
C SER A 482 -3.47 15.33 15.99
N THR A 483 -2.76 15.66 14.90
CA THR A 483 -1.35 15.28 14.71
C THR A 483 -0.46 15.94 15.75
N VAL A 484 0.61 15.25 16.09
CA VAL A 484 1.56 15.63 17.13
C VAL A 484 2.94 15.57 16.55
N ASN A 485 3.59 16.73 16.49
CA ASN A 485 4.95 16.83 16.00
C ASN A 485 5.91 16.28 17.06
N VAL A 486 6.86 15.47 16.62
CA VAL A 486 7.89 14.87 17.48
C VAL A 486 9.25 15.21 16.92
N PHE A 487 10.07 15.82 17.77
CA PHE A 487 11.42 16.27 17.44
C PHE A 487 12.44 15.45 18.23
N ILE A 488 13.53 15.08 17.55
CA ILE A 488 14.72 14.50 18.20
C ILE A 488 15.73 15.61 18.45
N ASN A 489 16.18 15.73 19.70
CA ASN A 489 17.28 16.64 20.05
C ASN A 489 18.63 15.92 19.95
N GLY A 490 19.65 16.63 19.46
CA GLY A 490 21.02 16.12 19.34
C GLY A 490 21.37 15.60 17.94
N ASN A 491 22.34 14.68 17.86
CA ASN A 491 22.80 14.07 16.60
C ASN A 491 22.02 12.80 16.21
N ASP A 492 20.94 12.50 16.93
CA ASP A 492 20.09 11.33 16.69
C ASP A 492 19.06 11.63 15.58
N SER A 493 18.61 10.58 14.88
CA SER A 493 17.64 10.69 13.79
C SER A 493 16.69 9.49 13.77
N PHE A 494 15.45 9.71 13.35
CA PHE A 494 14.53 8.64 13.00
C PHE A 494 15.01 7.96 11.72
N GLU A 495 15.11 6.64 11.77
CA GLU A 495 15.45 5.80 10.63
C GLU A 495 14.20 5.09 10.13
N PHE A 496 13.96 5.14 8.82
CA PHE A 496 12.86 4.43 8.18
C PHE A 496 13.23 4.00 6.76
N PHE A 497 12.46 3.06 6.21
CA PHE A 497 12.70 2.51 4.88
C PHE A 497 11.48 2.76 3.98
N ILE A 498 11.72 3.35 2.81
CA ILE A 498 10.71 3.53 1.77
C ILE A 498 10.87 2.36 0.80
N LEU A 499 9.85 1.51 0.72
CA LEU A 499 9.83 0.38 -0.22
C LEU A 499 9.62 0.87 -1.66
N ARG A 500 10.39 0.33 -2.59
CA ARG A 500 10.15 0.52 -4.03
C ARG A 500 8.97 -0.33 -4.49
N ASP A 501 8.42 0.02 -5.63
CA ASP A 501 7.40 -0.82 -6.27
C ASP A 501 8.01 -2.19 -6.65
N PRO A 502 7.52 -3.31 -6.09
CA PRO A 502 8.08 -4.64 -6.36
C PRO A 502 7.90 -5.07 -7.82
N ASN A 503 7.00 -4.44 -8.56
CA ASN A 503 6.61 -4.84 -9.91
C ASN A 503 7.42 -4.16 -11.00
N MET A 504 8.33 -3.26 -10.62
CA MET A 504 9.11 -2.53 -11.60
C MET A 504 10.43 -3.24 -11.97
N PRO A 505 10.74 -3.40 -13.28
CA PRO A 505 12.05 -3.87 -13.70
C PRO A 505 13.13 -2.88 -13.25
N GLY A 506 14.10 -3.39 -12.50
CA GLY A 506 15.21 -2.60 -12.01
C GLY A 506 16.20 -2.16 -13.09
N PRO A 507 17.05 -1.16 -12.79
CA PRO A 507 18.18 -0.85 -13.65
C PRO A 507 19.04 -2.12 -13.80
N SER A 508 19.30 -2.51 -15.04
CA SER A 508 20.10 -3.69 -15.35
C SER A 508 21.59 -3.40 -15.12
N ARG A 509 22.32 -4.43 -14.67
CA ARG A 509 23.78 -4.35 -14.57
C ARG A 509 24.38 -4.28 -15.98
N GLY A 510 25.12 -3.22 -16.26
CA GLY A 510 25.81 -3.07 -17.53
C GLY A 510 27.15 -3.78 -17.50
N LEU A 511 27.35 -4.79 -18.36
CA LEU A 511 28.66 -5.43 -18.54
C LEU A 511 29.64 -4.44 -19.17
N GLN A 512 30.73 -4.16 -18.46
CA GLN A 512 31.81 -3.30 -18.90
C GLN A 512 32.86 -4.12 -19.64
N ASN A 513 32.95 -3.92 -20.95
CA ASN A 513 33.93 -4.58 -21.82
C ASN A 513 35.34 -3.97 -21.67
N ALA A 514 35.87 -3.99 -20.45
CA ALA A 514 37.18 -3.46 -20.10
C ALA A 514 38.30 -4.07 -20.97
N LEU A 515 38.17 -5.34 -21.38
CA LEU A 515 39.12 -6.04 -22.25
C LEU A 515 39.19 -5.47 -23.69
N LEU A 516 38.09 -4.92 -24.23
CA LEU A 516 38.05 -4.38 -25.61
C LEU A 516 38.55 -2.93 -25.68
N VAL A 517 38.28 -2.13 -24.65
CA VAL A 517 38.82 -0.77 -24.49
C VAL A 517 40.35 -0.79 -24.29
N ASN A 518 40.87 -1.90 -23.78
CA ASN A 518 42.26 -2.17 -23.35
C ASN A 518 43.35 -2.30 -24.43
N ARG A 519 43.08 -2.07 -25.73
CA ARG A 519 44.20 -1.92 -26.69
C ARG A 519 45.04 -0.67 -26.40
N ARG A 520 44.58 0.21 -25.50
CA ARG A 520 45.29 1.39 -24.99
C ARG A 520 45.41 1.23 -23.47
N LYS A 521 46.61 1.25 -22.91
CA LYS A 521 46.81 1.27 -21.44
C LYS A 521 46.09 2.51 -20.89
N LEU A 522 45.07 2.32 -20.05
CA LEU A 522 44.30 3.41 -19.46
C LEU A 522 44.70 3.61 -18.01
N LEU A 523 44.66 4.87 -17.57
CA LEU A 523 44.87 5.21 -16.17
C LEU A 523 43.67 4.79 -15.33
N PHE A 524 42.47 5.18 -15.75
CA PHE A 524 41.19 4.72 -15.20
C PHE A 524 40.20 4.48 -16.33
N ASN A 525 39.23 3.59 -16.11
CA ASN A 525 38.02 3.47 -16.90
C ASN A 525 36.97 4.42 -16.31
N TYR A 526 36.53 5.41 -17.09
CA TYR A 526 35.71 6.51 -16.60
C TYR A 526 34.23 6.30 -16.91
N HIS A 527 33.38 6.59 -15.93
CA HIS A 527 31.92 6.49 -16.01
C HIS A 527 31.31 7.81 -15.56
N SER A 528 30.65 8.51 -16.48
CA SER A 528 29.96 9.77 -16.18
C SER A 528 28.50 9.48 -15.87
N VAL A 529 27.96 10.13 -14.85
CA VAL A 529 26.57 10.03 -14.45
C VAL A 529 26.02 11.42 -14.24
N ASP A 530 24.97 11.75 -14.99
CA ASP A 530 24.24 13.00 -14.80
C ASP A 530 23.35 12.88 -13.57
N LEU A 531 23.44 13.87 -12.68
CA LEU A 531 22.60 13.95 -11.50
C LEU A 531 21.21 14.45 -11.89
N ILE A 532 20.18 13.80 -11.36
CA ILE A 532 18.80 14.24 -11.59
C ILE A 532 18.65 15.63 -10.95
N LYS A 533 18.36 16.62 -11.80
CA LYS A 533 17.92 17.94 -11.35
C LYS A 533 16.42 18.02 -11.53
N SER A 534 15.69 18.15 -10.43
CA SER A 534 14.28 18.55 -10.50
C SER A 534 14.18 20.07 -10.48
N ASP A 535 13.13 20.62 -11.10
CA ASP A 535 12.77 22.03 -10.97
C ASP A 535 12.40 22.42 -9.51
N THR A 536 12.29 21.41 -8.63
CA THR A 536 11.84 21.52 -7.24
C THR A 536 12.97 21.37 -6.21
N ASN A 537 14.25 21.50 -6.61
CA ASN A 537 15.41 21.39 -5.71
C ASN A 537 15.46 20.08 -4.89
N LEU A 538 14.98 18.97 -5.45
CA LEU A 538 15.07 17.66 -4.78
C LEU A 538 16.51 17.17 -4.78
N THR A 539 16.92 16.55 -3.67
CA THR A 539 18.27 16.02 -3.48
C THR A 539 18.29 14.50 -3.62
N TYR A 540 19.34 13.98 -4.26
CA TYR A 540 19.49 12.56 -4.56
C TYR A 540 20.87 12.07 -4.16
N SER A 541 20.92 10.91 -3.53
CA SER A 541 22.16 10.17 -3.30
C SER A 541 22.56 9.37 -4.54
N ILE A 542 23.83 8.93 -4.58
CA ILE A 542 24.35 8.05 -5.61
C ILE A 542 24.83 6.74 -4.99
N HIS A 543 24.39 5.64 -5.59
CA HIS A 543 24.82 4.30 -5.26
C HIS A 543 25.53 3.67 -6.45
N LEU A 544 26.71 3.12 -6.20
CA LEU A 544 27.52 2.42 -7.18
C LEU A 544 27.80 1.01 -6.68
N GLU A 545 27.51 0.03 -7.52
CA GLU A 545 27.84 -1.38 -7.29
C GLU A 545 28.71 -1.94 -8.41
N ILE A 546 29.81 -2.60 -8.04
CA ILE A 546 30.70 -3.29 -8.98
C ILE A 546 30.70 -4.79 -8.66
N SER A 547 30.34 -5.59 -9.66
CA SER A 547 30.42 -7.04 -9.61
C SER A 547 31.51 -7.51 -10.56
N PRO A 548 32.74 -7.80 -10.08
CA PRO A 548 33.78 -8.33 -10.95
C PRO A 548 33.46 -9.77 -11.36
N LEU A 549 33.73 -10.13 -12.61
CA LEU A 549 33.59 -11.52 -13.07
C LEU A 549 34.61 -12.44 -12.38
N ASN A 550 35.80 -11.89 -12.04
CA ASN A 550 36.79 -12.53 -11.19
C ASN A 550 36.80 -11.92 -9.78
N ARG A 551 36.34 -12.69 -8.80
CA ARG A 551 36.21 -12.26 -7.39
C ARG A 551 37.55 -12.08 -6.66
N ASN A 552 38.68 -12.37 -7.29
CA ASN A 552 40.03 -12.10 -6.73
C ASN A 552 40.58 -10.73 -7.14
N LEU A 553 39.84 -9.93 -7.92
CA LEU A 553 40.27 -8.61 -8.36
C LEU A 553 39.90 -7.54 -7.35
N SER A 554 40.81 -6.58 -7.17
CA SER A 554 40.61 -5.39 -6.34
C SER A 554 40.70 -4.15 -7.23
N TYR A 555 39.99 -3.09 -6.86
CA TYR A 555 39.92 -1.86 -7.63
C TYR A 555 40.21 -0.65 -6.75
N VAL A 556 40.68 0.43 -7.37
CA VAL A 556 40.61 1.77 -6.80
C VAL A 556 39.53 2.55 -7.56
N LEU A 557 38.65 3.18 -6.79
CA LEU A 557 37.59 4.06 -7.25
C LEU A 557 37.97 5.48 -6.85
N ILE A 558 38.02 6.40 -7.83
CA ILE A 558 38.10 7.84 -7.59
C ILE A 558 36.87 8.51 -8.19
N TYR A 559 36.45 9.65 -7.65
CA TYR A 559 35.39 10.44 -8.24
C TYR A 559 35.63 11.93 -8.09
N LYS A 560 35.04 12.71 -9.00
CA LYS A 560 34.96 14.17 -8.93
C LYS A 560 33.60 14.61 -9.47
N PHE A 561 33.02 15.65 -8.89
CA PHE A 561 31.78 16.25 -9.35
C PHE A 561 32.04 17.21 -10.50
N ASN A 562 31.10 17.27 -11.44
CA ASN A 562 31.06 18.16 -12.62
C ASN A 562 32.22 18.01 -13.62
N GLU A 563 33.33 17.42 -13.21
CA GLU A 563 34.57 17.31 -13.96
C GLU A 563 35.16 15.90 -13.81
N ARG A 564 36.09 15.56 -14.71
CA ARG A 564 36.76 14.27 -14.70
C ARG A 564 37.85 14.23 -13.62
N PRO A 565 37.88 13.24 -12.72
CA PRO A 565 38.91 13.16 -11.69
C PRO A 565 40.30 12.87 -12.29
N GLN A 566 41.31 13.50 -11.70
CA GLN A 566 42.74 13.26 -11.93
C GLN A 566 43.37 12.69 -10.66
N VAL A 567 44.56 12.08 -10.77
CA VAL A 567 45.23 11.42 -9.62
C VAL A 567 45.53 12.40 -8.46
N GLU A 568 45.77 13.67 -8.77
CA GLU A 568 46.02 14.73 -7.78
C GLU A 568 44.79 15.59 -7.50
N GLU A 569 43.68 15.36 -8.22
CA GLU A 569 42.51 16.23 -8.19
C GLU A 569 41.21 15.41 -8.28
N PHE A 570 40.70 15.00 -7.12
CA PHE A 570 39.47 14.23 -6.95
C PHE A 570 38.77 14.66 -5.65
N ASP A 571 37.46 14.43 -5.56
CA ASP A 571 36.67 14.78 -4.38
C ASP A 571 36.61 13.61 -3.38
N GLY A 572 36.69 12.38 -3.86
CA GLY A 572 36.84 11.21 -3.00
C GLY A 572 37.49 10.00 -3.68
N MET A 573 38.00 9.11 -2.84
CA MET A 573 38.66 7.86 -3.24
C MET A 573 38.23 6.71 -2.32
N LYS A 574 38.06 5.52 -2.89
CA LYS A 574 37.83 4.28 -2.14
C LYS A 574 38.63 3.13 -2.75
N ILE A 575 39.33 2.38 -1.91
CA ILE A 575 39.94 1.11 -2.31
C ILE A 575 38.93 -0.02 -2.06
N LEU A 576 38.71 -0.85 -3.08
CA LEU A 576 37.76 -1.96 -3.11
C LEU A 576 38.55 -3.26 -3.13
N CYS A 577 38.62 -3.93 -1.98
CA CYS A 577 39.53 -5.06 -1.77
C CYS A 577 38.82 -6.40 -1.86
N TYR A 578 39.42 -7.37 -2.56
CA TYR A 578 38.81 -8.68 -2.84
C TYR A 578 38.33 -9.44 -1.58
N GLN A 579 38.89 -9.14 -0.41
CA GLN A 579 38.41 -9.66 0.86
C GLN A 579 36.95 -9.27 1.15
N ASP A 580 36.50 -8.08 0.74
CA ASP A 580 35.15 -7.57 0.97
C ASP A 580 34.09 -8.39 0.21
N LEU A 581 34.48 -9.04 -0.89
CA LEU A 581 33.61 -9.93 -1.68
C LEU A 581 33.41 -11.32 -1.06
N ARG A 582 34.08 -11.62 0.06
CA ARG A 582 33.86 -12.87 0.80
C ARG A 582 32.55 -12.84 1.57
N SER A 583 32.24 -11.70 2.19
CA SER A 583 30.99 -11.45 2.92
C SER A 583 29.93 -10.82 2.04
N ASN A 584 30.32 -10.06 1.00
CA ASN A 584 29.40 -9.36 0.13
C ASN A 584 29.34 -9.99 -1.27
N LYS A 585 28.20 -9.82 -1.96
CA LYS A 585 28.08 -10.26 -3.34
C LYS A 585 28.91 -9.38 -4.31
N ASN A 586 29.03 -8.09 -4.00
CA ASN A 586 29.51 -7.02 -4.87
C ASN A 586 30.26 -5.97 -4.02
N TYR A 587 31.10 -5.16 -4.67
CA TYR A 587 31.60 -3.93 -4.08
C TYR A 587 30.53 -2.84 -4.11
N THR A 588 30.46 -2.03 -3.05
CA THR A 588 29.52 -0.91 -2.97
C THR A 588 30.23 0.39 -2.62
N HIS A 589 29.77 1.48 -3.21
CA HIS A 589 30.13 2.84 -2.85
C HIS A 589 28.88 3.71 -2.82
N PHE A 590 28.85 4.63 -1.86
CA PHE A 590 27.69 5.44 -1.55
C PHE A 590 28.14 6.87 -1.29
N ILE A 591 27.41 7.81 -1.88
CA ILE A 591 27.53 9.24 -1.64
C ILE A 591 26.12 9.73 -1.28
N ASP A 592 25.96 10.31 -0.10
CA ASP A 592 24.67 10.81 0.37
C ASP A 592 24.20 12.04 -0.42
N ASN A 593 22.94 12.39 -0.22
CA ASN A 593 22.27 13.49 -0.91
C ASN A 593 22.71 14.89 -0.44
N THR A 594 23.50 15.00 0.63
CA THR A 594 24.08 16.29 1.07
C THR A 594 25.35 16.63 0.31
N GLN A 595 26.12 15.60 -0.07
CA GLN A 595 27.36 15.75 -0.85
C GLN A 595 27.10 15.97 -2.34
N THR A 596 25.99 15.47 -2.87
CA THR A 596 25.60 15.67 -4.27
C THR A 596 24.85 16.99 -4.50
N LEU A 597 24.50 17.70 -3.42
CA LEU A 597 23.80 18.97 -3.46
C LEU A 597 24.57 19.97 -4.34
N ASP A 598 23.85 20.73 -5.16
CA ASP A 598 24.37 21.74 -6.11
C ASP A 598 25.23 21.22 -7.28
N HIS A 599 25.52 19.92 -7.34
CA HIS A 599 26.26 19.33 -8.46
C HIS A 599 25.35 18.92 -9.63
N GLN A 600 25.92 18.86 -10.84
CA GLN A 600 25.22 18.49 -12.08
C GLN A 600 25.55 17.08 -12.54
N SER A 601 26.75 16.61 -12.26
CA SER A 601 27.19 15.28 -12.64
C SER A 601 28.28 14.80 -11.70
N ILE A 602 28.54 13.51 -11.75
CA ILE A 602 29.70 12.88 -11.14
C ILE A 602 30.43 12.05 -12.19
N VAL A 603 31.76 12.05 -12.15
CA VAL A 603 32.58 11.19 -12.98
C VAL A 603 33.38 10.25 -12.08
N TYR A 604 33.10 8.96 -12.20
CA TYR A 604 33.86 7.90 -11.53
C TYR A 604 35.02 7.44 -12.40
N GLY A 605 36.18 7.26 -11.82
CA GLY A 605 37.32 6.54 -12.40
C GLY A 605 37.53 5.22 -11.68
N ILE A 606 37.44 4.10 -12.39
CA ILE A 606 37.69 2.76 -11.86
C ILE A 606 39.01 2.25 -12.44
N ARG A 607 39.89 1.71 -11.60
CA ARG A 607 41.18 1.12 -12.04
C ARG A 607 41.45 -0.17 -11.26
N GLU A 608 41.84 -1.22 -11.98
CA GLU A 608 42.26 -2.48 -11.37
C GLU A 608 43.61 -2.32 -10.64
N LEU A 609 43.74 -2.88 -9.44
CA LEU A 609 45.00 -2.91 -8.71
C LEU A 609 45.91 -4.02 -9.23
N THR A 610 47.20 -3.74 -9.36
CA THR A 610 48.20 -4.80 -9.62
C THR A 610 48.38 -5.69 -8.39
N VAL A 611 48.97 -6.88 -8.55
CA VAL A 611 49.22 -7.80 -7.43
C VAL A 611 50.01 -7.13 -6.29
N THR A 612 51.08 -6.40 -6.63
CA THR A 612 51.88 -5.66 -5.64
C THR A 612 51.07 -4.58 -4.93
N GLN A 613 50.21 -3.86 -5.67
CA GLN A 613 49.33 -2.85 -5.08
C GLN A 613 48.28 -3.50 -4.19
N MET A 614 47.69 -4.62 -4.59
CA MET A 614 46.73 -5.35 -3.78
C MET A 614 47.34 -5.82 -2.46
N ASP A 615 48.57 -6.36 -2.49
CA ASP A 615 49.29 -6.78 -1.29
C ASP A 615 49.57 -5.58 -0.35
N GLN A 616 49.96 -4.44 -0.90
CA GLN A 616 50.24 -3.22 -0.13
C GLN A 616 48.98 -2.59 0.46
N PHE A 617 47.94 -2.40 -0.38
CA PHE A 617 46.75 -1.68 0.00
C PHE A 617 45.83 -2.59 0.84
N CYS A 618 45.38 -3.71 0.31
CA CYS A 618 44.38 -4.55 0.97
C CYS A 618 44.84 -5.24 2.26
N SER A 619 46.12 -5.15 2.62
CA SER A 619 46.66 -5.70 3.88
C SER A 619 46.78 -4.67 5.01
N ASN A 620 47.00 -3.38 4.70
CA ASN A 620 47.38 -2.38 5.72
C ASN A 620 46.33 -1.29 6.00
N GLN A 621 45.28 -1.12 5.18
CA GLN A 621 44.14 -0.20 5.36
C GLN A 621 44.43 1.30 5.68
N THR A 622 45.69 1.71 5.85
CA THR A 622 46.10 3.10 6.06
C THR A 622 47.10 3.49 4.99
N TYR A 623 46.79 4.55 4.25
CA TYR A 623 47.64 5.05 3.16
C TYR A 623 47.82 6.56 3.30
N SER A 624 49.00 7.02 2.93
CA SER A 624 49.38 8.43 2.91
C SER A 624 49.03 9.07 1.57
N SER A 625 49.07 10.40 1.51
CA SER A 625 48.96 11.15 0.25
C SER A 625 50.09 10.85 -0.74
N GLU A 626 51.25 10.35 -0.30
CA GLU A 626 52.35 9.92 -1.18
C GLU A 626 52.03 8.59 -1.90
N ASP A 627 51.17 7.74 -1.33
CA ASP A 627 50.75 6.48 -1.95
C ASP A 627 49.83 6.71 -3.17
N LEU A 628 49.25 7.91 -3.33
CA LEU A 628 48.40 8.27 -4.47
C LEU A 628 49.18 8.31 -5.80
N LEU A 629 50.48 8.63 -5.75
CA LEU A 629 51.35 8.64 -6.93
C LEU A 629 51.52 7.24 -7.55
N LEU A 630 51.25 6.16 -6.80
CA LEU A 630 51.28 4.79 -7.32
C LEU A 630 50.15 4.50 -8.32
N PHE A 631 49.10 5.32 -8.32
CA PHE A 631 47.96 5.20 -9.24
C PHE A 631 48.15 5.99 -10.54
N ASP A 632 49.25 6.75 -10.70
CA ASP A 632 49.60 7.47 -11.93
C ASP A 632 50.18 6.56 -13.04
N THR A 633 50.11 5.25 -12.86
CA THR A 633 50.56 4.26 -13.84
C THR A 633 49.39 3.58 -14.55
N PRO A 634 49.32 3.66 -15.90
CA PRO A 634 48.30 2.98 -16.68
C PRO A 634 48.34 1.46 -16.52
N VAL A 635 47.18 0.83 -16.37
CA VAL A 635 47.01 -0.63 -16.21
C VAL A 635 46.18 -1.22 -17.34
N VAL A 636 46.31 -2.53 -17.48
CA VAL A 636 45.48 -3.35 -18.37
C VAL A 636 44.58 -4.16 -17.47
N PHE A 637 43.26 -3.92 -17.53
CA PHE A 637 42.27 -4.77 -16.86
C PHE A 637 42.43 -6.24 -17.27
N SER A 638 42.44 -7.14 -16.30
CA SER A 638 42.59 -8.58 -16.54
C SER A 638 41.26 -9.27 -16.84
N ASP A 639 40.14 -8.67 -16.42
CA ASP A 639 38.79 -9.18 -16.66
C ASP A 639 37.76 -8.05 -16.82
N ASN A 640 36.58 -8.40 -17.33
CA ASN A 640 35.43 -7.52 -17.35
C ASN A 640 34.74 -7.48 -15.97
N TYR A 641 33.84 -6.51 -15.79
CA TYR A 641 33.02 -6.39 -14.60
C TYR A 641 31.63 -5.85 -14.96
N GLU A 642 30.66 -6.16 -14.13
CA GLU A 642 29.32 -5.57 -14.19
C GLU A 642 29.24 -4.33 -13.31
N LEU A 643 28.63 -3.28 -13.83
CA LEU A 643 28.46 -2.00 -13.13
C LEU A 643 26.98 -1.67 -13.04
N LEU A 644 26.55 -1.27 -11.85
CA LEU A 644 25.24 -0.69 -11.61
C LEU A 644 25.42 0.65 -10.89
N ILE A 645 24.87 1.71 -11.47
CA ILE A 645 24.81 3.02 -10.82
C ILE A 645 23.35 3.45 -10.80
N TYR A 646 22.86 3.84 -9.62
CA TYR A 646 21.50 4.34 -9.47
C TYR A 646 21.46 5.50 -8.48
N GLN A 647 20.42 6.32 -8.62
CA GLN A 647 20.14 7.44 -7.74
C GLN A 647 18.95 7.09 -6.83
N ALA A 648 18.95 7.62 -5.62
CA ALA A 648 17.86 7.42 -4.65
C ALA A 648 17.65 8.70 -3.84
N GLY A 649 16.41 9.02 -3.52
CA GLY A 649 16.04 10.20 -2.74
C GLY A 649 15.00 9.88 -1.67
N CYS A 650 14.99 10.70 -0.62
CA CYS A 650 14.00 10.66 0.44
C CYS A 650 13.19 11.96 0.35
N PHE A 651 11.88 11.85 0.16
CA PHE A 651 11.00 12.99 -0.09
C PHE A 651 9.77 12.97 0.81
N TYR A 652 9.23 14.15 1.10
CA TYR A 652 7.96 14.33 1.79
C TYR A 652 7.09 15.36 1.05
N LEU A 653 5.78 15.32 1.24
CA LEU A 653 4.86 16.33 0.69
C LEU A 653 4.71 17.46 1.71
N ASP A 654 4.87 18.70 1.26
CA ASP A 654 4.51 19.88 2.06
C ASP A 654 2.99 20.13 2.06
N ASP A 655 2.54 21.13 2.83
CA ASP A 655 1.14 21.55 2.94
C ASP A 655 0.51 21.97 1.59
N ASN A 656 1.32 22.22 0.56
CA ASN A 656 0.87 22.58 -0.78
C ASN A 656 0.96 21.38 -1.75
N ASN A 657 1.14 20.17 -1.24
CA ASN A 657 1.31 18.93 -2.01
C ASN A 657 2.51 19.00 -2.98
N ASN A 658 3.60 19.67 -2.58
CA ASN A 658 4.87 19.64 -3.30
C ASN A 658 5.86 18.71 -2.64
N TRP A 659 6.62 17.99 -3.47
CA TRP A 659 7.73 17.19 -2.99
C TRP A 659 8.88 18.08 -2.49
N GLN A 660 9.29 17.80 -1.26
CA GLN A 660 10.41 18.42 -0.57
C GLN A 660 11.43 17.35 -0.15
N SER A 661 12.68 17.77 0.06
CA SER A 661 13.76 16.87 0.52
C SER A 661 14.60 17.46 1.66
N ASN A 662 14.30 18.68 2.12
CA ASN A 662 15.02 19.31 3.21
C ASN A 662 14.84 18.53 4.52
N GLY A 663 15.92 18.40 5.30
CA GLY A 663 15.91 17.65 6.56
C GLY A 663 15.91 16.13 6.40
N LEU A 664 15.85 15.60 5.17
CA LEU A 664 15.94 14.16 4.88
C LEU A 664 17.31 13.78 4.34
N ILE A 665 17.89 12.72 4.90
CA ILE A 665 19.19 12.17 4.46
C ILE A 665 18.99 10.73 4.02
N VAL A 666 19.51 10.39 2.84
CA VAL A 666 19.54 9.00 2.36
C VAL A 666 20.65 8.24 3.05
N GLY A 667 20.38 6.99 3.42
CA GLY A 667 21.32 6.12 4.11
C GLY A 667 22.09 5.15 3.20
N PRO A 668 23.26 4.66 3.65
CA PRO A 668 24.12 3.75 2.89
C PRO A 668 23.53 2.34 2.73
N SER A 669 22.51 1.98 3.51
CA SER A 669 21.84 0.67 3.44
C SER A 669 20.74 0.62 2.36
N THR A 670 20.55 1.71 1.61
CA THR A 670 19.64 1.76 0.48
C THR A 670 20.04 0.74 -0.59
N THR A 671 19.06 -0.04 -1.03
CA THR A 671 19.22 -1.11 -2.01
C THR A 671 18.37 -0.85 -3.26
N PHE A 672 18.35 -1.82 -4.16
CA PHE A 672 17.40 -1.83 -5.27
C PHE A 672 15.93 -1.91 -4.80
N TYR A 673 15.63 -2.52 -3.65
CA TYR A 673 14.25 -2.75 -3.22
C TYR A 673 13.70 -1.70 -2.25
N GLU A 674 14.58 -0.95 -1.59
CA GLU A 674 14.20 0.00 -0.55
C GLU A 674 15.22 1.14 -0.42
N THR A 675 14.75 2.31 -0.01
CA THR A 675 15.57 3.48 0.30
C THR A 675 15.57 3.69 1.82
N GLN A 676 16.76 3.69 2.43
CA GLN A 676 16.95 4.04 3.84
C GLN A 676 16.94 5.55 3.97
N CYS A 677 16.10 6.07 4.86
CA CYS A 677 15.93 7.50 5.09
C CYS A 677 16.13 7.85 6.57
N PHE A 678 16.73 9.01 6.80
CA PHE A 678 16.90 9.60 8.11
C PHE A 678 16.22 10.96 8.17
N THR A 679 15.53 11.25 9.28
CA THR A 679 14.95 12.56 9.59
C THR A 679 15.14 12.91 11.07
N THR A 680 15.26 14.20 11.40
CA THR A 680 15.26 14.67 12.80
C THR A 680 13.85 15.06 13.28
N VAL A 681 12.87 15.10 12.37
CA VAL A 681 11.51 15.58 12.62
C VAL A 681 10.48 14.61 12.05
N ILE A 682 9.43 14.34 12.82
CA ILE A 682 8.17 13.77 12.33
C ILE A 682 7.11 14.87 12.48
N GLU A 683 6.64 15.37 11.34
CA GLU A 683 5.56 16.36 11.19
C GLU A 683 4.24 15.70 10.80
#